data_AF-A0A1I2KR97-F1
#
_entry.id   AF-A0A1I2KR97-F1
#
_cell.length_a   1.000
_cell.length_b   1.000
_cell.length_c   1.000
_cell.angle_alpha   90.00
_cell.angle_beta   90.00
_cell.angle_gamma   90.00
#
_symmetry.space_group_name_H-M   'P 1'
#
loop_
_entity.id
_entity.type
_entity.pdbx_description
1 polymer ?
#
loop_
_entity_poly.entity_id
_entity_poly.type
_entity_poly.pdbx_seq_one_letter_code
_entity_poly.pdbx_strand_id
1 'polypeptide(L)'
;MPRRERPLESEDSPLLRFAGDLRRLRRRAGEPTYRELGRRTNYSAAALSEAVSGRRLPSLAVTVAFVRACDGDADAWSARWRELAAGQPGAPGEAPPPYVGLAAYQVEDADRFFGREALTETLLALVEERPFVGVFGASGAGKSSLLRAGLAARSPRAALVVTPGADPVDEFAVAVAALADEPAGRVRDDLAADPQALRGWLAKAADDLLLVVDQFEECFTLCDDTGRDWLIRALTLAAGPRSRVVIGVRADFYGHCGAHPDLVAALHRAQVLVGPMSIEEFRWAVTEPATRAGASLETALVARLVSDAAGQPAALPLVSHTLAEAWRRRRGLALTLTGYEDVGGIRYALARTAEETFGALDEPGQAAARRLFLRLVVPGDGTEDTKRRVPRSDLDTPDELLERLAAARLISIDRDSVEPAHEALLHAWPRLAGWIAHDREDLRTQHRIAEATTVWEAHGRDPDTLYRGARLEQAARLRERLTAREAAFVDAGLAAERAVAVARRRSARRRSMLMIGLAVLTVLLAGTSIVAVAAQRSATLQRNEALSLRATDAARGLLGSRPYEAEALALAAYRIAPTAESRDMLVLAHAAAEAGTLGLGYVTTPGRIAITMQPAFGDRPATEQLWRPSNGSWTPAGELPTGENSFLYAMSADERRALYWGGDRSILWDLADPDRPRRIEVPGQLRMVNDLGRDGSLLTGVSDDKAALVWQVSDGALRRLPATGVTGTAVLADGSGIVLCRRDESGFLLEQWTLDGSRVATLLRAPSSMTPFAGPGGLIAAVQENGQVLLLDASDPLAVRTIARIEGVSYPPMVTFDPAGRTVALTASDRVRLVSVASGETLMSIDTRGLGLFSPRIEDDRLAVLQGRGELWHLDSDLARVIREVCAARPLAVDWDRYFPGTGPRRLCP
;
A
#
# COMPACT_ATOMS: atom_id res chain seq x y z
N MET A 1 -35.63 -47.91 -34.64
CA MET A 1 -36.51 -47.79 -33.44
C MET A 1 -35.66 -47.54 -32.22
N PRO A 2 -35.92 -46.51 -31.40
CA PRO A 2 -35.20 -46.33 -30.13
C PRO A 2 -35.53 -47.50 -29.19
N ARG A 3 -34.50 -48.03 -28.51
CA ARG A 3 -34.61 -49.14 -27.55
C ARG A 3 -35.62 -48.73 -26.46
N ARG A 4 -36.76 -49.42 -26.37
CA ARG A 4 -37.79 -49.13 -25.35
C ARG A 4 -37.21 -49.32 -23.96
N GLU A 5 -37.52 -48.39 -23.05
CA GLU A 5 -37.16 -48.54 -21.64
C GLU A 5 -37.75 -49.85 -21.10
N ARG A 6 -36.97 -50.61 -20.33
CA ARG A 6 -37.53 -51.76 -19.60
C ARG A 6 -38.54 -51.24 -18.55
N PRO A 7 -39.71 -51.87 -18.40
CA PRO A 7 -40.66 -51.52 -17.35
C PRO A 7 -39.99 -51.57 -15.97
N LEU A 8 -40.32 -50.64 -15.08
CA LEU A 8 -40.00 -50.79 -13.65
C LEU A 8 -40.99 -51.83 -13.10
N GLU A 9 -40.50 -52.93 -12.54
CA GLU A 9 -41.32 -54.10 -12.16
C GLU A 9 -42.24 -53.82 -10.96
N SER A 10 -41.90 -52.86 -10.08
CA SER A 10 -42.80 -52.22 -9.10
C SER A 10 -42.21 -50.89 -8.57
N GLU A 11 -43.03 -50.03 -7.94
CA GLU A 11 -42.62 -48.76 -7.30
C GLU A 11 -42.58 -48.88 -5.75
N ASP A 12 -42.21 -50.05 -5.23
CA ASP A 12 -42.31 -50.34 -3.80
C ASP A 12 -41.18 -49.71 -2.97
N SER A 13 -40.00 -49.50 -3.57
CA SER A 13 -38.86 -48.86 -2.89
C SER A 13 -38.77 -47.34 -3.14
N PRO A 14 -38.28 -46.53 -2.17
CA PRO A 14 -38.06 -45.10 -2.36
C PRO A 14 -37.22 -44.76 -3.60
N LEU A 15 -36.23 -45.60 -3.94
CA LEU A 15 -35.39 -45.45 -5.13
C LEU A 15 -36.15 -45.73 -6.43
N LEU A 16 -37.00 -46.76 -6.45
CA LEU A 16 -37.82 -47.08 -7.62
C LEU A 16 -38.89 -46.02 -7.87
N ARG A 17 -39.50 -45.46 -6.81
CA ARG A 17 -40.40 -44.29 -6.88
C ARG A 17 -39.70 -43.08 -7.49
N PHE A 18 -38.48 -42.78 -7.02
CA PHE A 18 -37.69 -41.66 -7.53
C PHE A 18 -37.33 -41.82 -9.01
N ALA A 19 -36.92 -43.02 -9.43
CA ALA A 19 -36.67 -43.31 -10.84
C ALA A 19 -37.96 -43.25 -11.70
N GLY A 20 -39.08 -43.74 -11.17
CA GLY A 20 -40.41 -43.64 -11.80
C GLY A 20 -40.86 -42.19 -11.98
N ASP A 21 -40.63 -41.34 -10.99
CA ASP A 21 -40.92 -39.91 -11.07
C ASP A 21 -40.05 -39.20 -12.11
N LEU A 22 -38.76 -39.55 -12.23
CA LEU A 22 -37.90 -38.98 -13.27
C LEU A 22 -38.38 -39.37 -14.67
N ARG A 23 -38.89 -40.60 -14.85
CA ARG A 23 -39.55 -41.00 -16.11
C ARG A 23 -40.82 -40.19 -16.35
N ARG A 24 -41.65 -39.95 -15.33
CA ARG A 24 -42.85 -39.10 -15.44
C ARG A 24 -42.50 -37.67 -15.82
N LEU A 25 -41.44 -37.10 -15.24
CA LEU A 25 -40.94 -35.77 -15.60
C LEU A 25 -40.53 -35.72 -17.08
N ARG A 26 -39.79 -36.73 -17.56
CA ARG A 26 -39.42 -36.85 -18.97
C ARG A 26 -40.64 -36.97 -19.90
N ARG A 27 -41.71 -37.65 -19.49
CA ARG A 27 -42.96 -37.71 -20.26
C ARG A 27 -43.66 -36.36 -20.35
N ARG A 28 -43.71 -35.62 -19.24
CA ARG A 28 -44.29 -34.25 -19.21
C ARG A 28 -43.51 -33.28 -20.10
N ALA A 29 -42.21 -33.47 -20.25
CA ALA A 29 -41.34 -32.70 -21.13
C ALA A 29 -41.40 -33.11 -22.62
N GLY A 30 -42.37 -33.93 -23.03
CA GLY A 30 -42.55 -34.36 -24.43
C GLY A 30 -41.72 -35.58 -24.85
N GLU A 31 -41.31 -36.42 -23.90
CA GLU A 31 -40.54 -37.66 -24.13
C GLU A 31 -39.25 -37.51 -24.97
N PRO A 32 -38.40 -36.49 -24.72
CA PRO A 32 -37.17 -36.29 -25.49
C PRO A 32 -36.29 -37.54 -25.43
N THR A 33 -35.68 -37.95 -26.54
CA THR A 33 -34.82 -39.15 -26.55
C THR A 33 -33.61 -38.96 -25.63
N TYR A 34 -33.05 -40.03 -25.04
CA TYR A 34 -31.84 -39.89 -24.20
C TYR A 34 -30.64 -39.29 -24.95
N ARG A 35 -30.58 -39.46 -26.28
CA ARG A 35 -29.57 -38.82 -27.13
C ARG A 35 -29.79 -37.31 -27.22
N GLU A 36 -31.04 -36.87 -27.20
CA GLU A 36 -31.42 -35.46 -27.21
C GLU A 36 -31.22 -34.80 -25.84
N LEU A 37 -31.58 -35.49 -24.75
CA LEU A 37 -31.21 -35.08 -23.40
C LEU A 37 -29.69 -35.02 -23.22
N GLY A 38 -28.95 -35.94 -23.81
CA GLY A 38 -27.49 -35.91 -23.78
C GLY A 38 -26.88 -34.66 -24.43
N ARG A 39 -27.47 -34.19 -25.54
CA ARG A 39 -27.06 -32.91 -26.16
C ARG A 39 -27.36 -31.69 -25.29
N ARG A 40 -28.39 -31.76 -24.45
CA ARG A 40 -28.81 -30.65 -23.56
C ARG A 40 -28.08 -30.63 -22.21
N THR A 41 -27.48 -31.74 -21.80
CA THR A 41 -26.94 -31.92 -20.43
C THR A 41 -25.45 -32.23 -20.37
N ASN A 42 -24.80 -32.41 -21.52
CA ASN A 42 -23.41 -32.91 -21.64
C ASN A 42 -23.16 -34.29 -20.99
N TYR A 43 -24.22 -35.07 -20.71
CA TYR A 43 -24.10 -36.45 -20.24
C TYR A 43 -24.39 -37.46 -21.36
N SER A 44 -23.79 -38.65 -21.29
CA SER A 44 -24.02 -39.70 -22.28
C SER A 44 -25.45 -40.22 -22.19
N ALA A 45 -26.02 -40.63 -23.34
CA ALA A 45 -27.36 -41.24 -23.37
C ALA A 45 -27.46 -42.49 -22.48
N ALA A 46 -26.34 -43.21 -22.26
CA ALA A 46 -26.27 -44.34 -21.35
C ALA A 46 -26.43 -43.90 -19.88
N ALA A 47 -25.72 -42.86 -19.44
CA ALA A 47 -25.80 -42.34 -18.07
C ALA A 47 -27.21 -41.80 -17.74
N LEU A 48 -27.86 -41.12 -18.69
CA LEU A 48 -29.22 -40.60 -18.54
C LEU A 48 -30.28 -41.72 -18.55
N SER A 49 -30.07 -42.76 -19.36
CA SER A 49 -30.92 -43.96 -19.34
C SER A 49 -30.75 -44.75 -18.04
N GLU A 50 -29.55 -44.76 -17.48
CA GLU A 50 -29.26 -45.44 -16.23
C GLU A 50 -29.81 -44.68 -15.01
N ALA A 51 -29.80 -43.35 -15.05
CA ALA A 51 -30.34 -42.50 -13.99
C ALA A 51 -31.82 -42.75 -13.69
N VAL A 52 -32.58 -43.20 -14.70
CA VAL A 52 -34.00 -43.53 -14.58
C VAL A 52 -34.28 -45.05 -14.58
N SER A 53 -33.24 -45.87 -14.47
CA SER A 53 -33.35 -47.33 -14.46
C SER A 53 -33.87 -47.89 -13.14
N GLY A 54 -33.74 -47.14 -12.04
CA GLY A 54 -34.12 -47.59 -10.69
C GLY A 54 -33.18 -48.62 -10.06
N ARG A 55 -32.05 -48.95 -10.72
CA ARG A 55 -31.07 -49.93 -10.22
C ARG A 55 -30.08 -49.37 -9.19
N ARG A 56 -29.75 -48.09 -9.32
CA ARG A 56 -28.86 -47.34 -8.41
C ARG A 56 -29.30 -45.90 -8.32
N LEU A 57 -29.02 -45.24 -7.19
CA LEU A 57 -29.28 -43.81 -7.03
C LEU A 57 -28.36 -43.03 -8.00
N PRO A 58 -28.90 -42.27 -8.98
CA PRO A 58 -28.07 -41.42 -9.83
C PRO A 58 -27.33 -40.37 -9.00
N SER A 59 -26.21 -39.84 -9.50
CA SER A 59 -25.56 -38.71 -8.83
C SER A 59 -26.48 -37.48 -8.82
N LEU A 60 -26.30 -36.61 -7.82
CA LEU A 60 -27.07 -35.36 -7.75
C LEU A 60 -26.87 -34.51 -9.00
N ALA A 61 -25.65 -34.46 -9.55
CA ALA A 61 -25.33 -33.72 -10.77
C ALA A 61 -26.08 -34.25 -12.00
N VAL A 62 -26.16 -35.58 -12.17
CA VAL A 62 -26.93 -36.20 -13.27
C VAL A 62 -28.43 -35.97 -13.07
N THR A 63 -28.92 -36.03 -11.83
CA THR A 63 -30.32 -35.76 -11.48
C THR A 63 -30.71 -34.33 -11.82
N VAL A 64 -29.92 -33.35 -11.37
CA VAL A 64 -30.17 -31.91 -11.63
C VAL A 64 -30.11 -31.62 -13.13
N ALA A 65 -29.13 -32.17 -13.84
CA ALA A 65 -29.02 -31.98 -15.28
C ALA A 65 -30.20 -32.60 -16.04
N PHE A 66 -30.61 -33.82 -15.66
CA PHE A 66 -31.77 -34.50 -16.23
C PHE A 66 -33.06 -33.70 -15.99
N VAL A 67 -33.26 -33.20 -14.77
CA VAL A 67 -34.43 -32.41 -14.37
C VAL A 67 -34.47 -31.08 -15.12
N ARG A 68 -33.35 -30.35 -15.20
CA ARG A 68 -33.25 -29.09 -15.95
C ARG A 68 -33.52 -29.29 -17.44
N ALA A 69 -33.03 -30.36 -18.03
CA ALA A 69 -33.26 -30.66 -19.45
C ALA A 69 -34.68 -31.15 -19.76
N CYS A 70 -35.46 -31.47 -18.72
CA CYS A 70 -36.88 -31.78 -18.80
C CYS A 70 -37.75 -30.65 -18.21
N ASP A 71 -37.22 -29.43 -18.09
CA ASP A 71 -37.91 -28.24 -17.59
C ASP A 71 -38.55 -28.41 -16.20
N GLY A 72 -37.91 -29.22 -15.33
CA GLY A 72 -38.32 -29.42 -13.94
C GLY A 72 -37.57 -28.51 -12.96
N ASP A 73 -38.13 -28.37 -11.76
CA ASP A 73 -37.53 -27.59 -10.67
C ASP A 73 -36.30 -28.30 -10.07
N ALA A 74 -35.11 -27.80 -10.40
CA ALA A 74 -33.86 -28.39 -9.94
C ALA A 74 -33.70 -28.43 -8.41
N ASP A 75 -34.25 -27.44 -7.70
CA ASP A 75 -34.06 -27.30 -6.25
C ASP A 75 -34.97 -28.25 -5.48
N ALA A 76 -36.24 -28.35 -5.90
CA ALA A 76 -37.18 -29.33 -5.35
C ALA A 76 -36.71 -30.77 -5.57
N TRP A 77 -36.16 -31.07 -6.75
CA TRP A 77 -35.62 -32.40 -7.06
C TRP A 77 -34.30 -32.69 -6.33
N SER A 78 -33.49 -31.67 -6.06
CA SER A 78 -32.28 -31.81 -5.23
C SER A 78 -32.63 -32.13 -3.78
N ALA A 79 -33.68 -31.50 -3.22
CA ALA A 79 -34.18 -31.81 -1.88
C ALA A 79 -34.66 -33.26 -1.76
N ARG A 80 -35.48 -33.72 -2.70
CA ARG A 80 -35.97 -35.11 -2.75
C ARG A 80 -34.84 -36.13 -2.92
N TRP A 81 -33.81 -35.79 -3.69
CA TRP A 81 -32.62 -36.63 -3.83
C TRP A 81 -31.85 -36.74 -2.50
N ARG A 82 -31.71 -35.65 -1.75
CA ARG A 82 -31.02 -35.63 -0.45
C ARG A 82 -31.77 -36.44 0.61
N GLU A 83 -33.11 -36.36 0.63
CA GLU A 83 -33.94 -37.20 1.51
C GLU A 83 -33.78 -38.69 1.19
N LEU A 84 -33.74 -39.04 -0.10
CA LEU A 84 -33.55 -40.41 -0.54
C LEU A 84 -32.13 -40.94 -0.24
N ALA A 85 -31.12 -40.08 -0.37
CA ALA A 85 -29.73 -40.40 -0.02
C ALA A 85 -29.55 -40.58 1.50
N ALA A 86 -30.32 -39.85 2.32
CA ALA A 86 -30.29 -39.96 3.78
C ALA A 86 -30.93 -41.25 4.32
N GLY A 87 -31.81 -41.90 3.54
CA GLY A 87 -32.53 -43.12 3.93
C GLY A 87 -31.86 -44.45 3.56
N GLN A 88 -30.64 -44.46 2.99
CA GLN A 88 -29.89 -45.69 2.73
C GLN A 88 -29.00 -46.07 3.94
N PRO A 89 -29.17 -47.26 4.54
CA PRO A 89 -28.36 -47.68 5.67
C PRO A 89 -26.94 -48.08 5.24
N GLY A 90 -25.93 -47.56 5.94
CA GLY A 90 -24.54 -47.95 5.76
C GLY A 90 -23.52 -47.09 6.51
N ALA A 91 -23.61 -47.03 7.84
CA ALA A 91 -22.49 -46.66 8.70
C ALA A 91 -21.69 -47.92 9.08
N PRO A 92 -20.36 -47.94 8.88
CA PRO A 92 -19.48 -48.80 9.67
C PRO A 92 -18.41 -47.95 10.37
N GLY A 93 -18.67 -47.63 11.64
CA GLY A 93 -17.76 -46.94 12.55
C GLY A 93 -16.81 -47.84 13.35
N GLU A 94 -16.71 -49.15 13.05
CA GLU A 94 -15.92 -50.09 13.89
C GLU A 94 -14.74 -50.76 13.19
N ALA A 95 -14.57 -50.64 11.87
CA ALA A 95 -13.39 -51.20 11.20
C ALA A 95 -12.18 -50.27 11.32
N PRO A 96 -11.03 -50.73 11.88
CA PRO A 96 -9.82 -49.93 11.95
C PRO A 96 -9.38 -49.50 10.54
N PRO A 97 -8.76 -48.32 10.40
CA PRO A 97 -8.34 -47.85 9.09
C PRO A 97 -7.36 -48.83 8.44
N PRO A 98 -7.52 -49.13 7.12
CA PRO A 98 -6.60 -50.01 6.41
C PRO A 98 -5.19 -49.41 6.24
N TYR A 99 -5.01 -48.15 6.63
CA TYR A 99 -3.76 -47.41 6.55
C TYR A 99 -3.38 -46.93 7.95
N VAL A 100 -2.12 -47.16 8.35
CA VAL A 100 -1.58 -46.80 9.68
C VAL A 100 -1.21 -45.31 9.80
N GLY A 101 -1.40 -44.55 8.73
CA GLY A 101 -1.18 -43.12 8.69
C GLY A 101 0.30 -42.79 8.63
N LEU A 102 0.74 -41.91 9.53
CA LEU A 102 2.14 -41.56 9.57
C LEU A 102 2.97 -42.75 10.10
N ALA A 103 2.52 -43.51 11.11
CA ALA A 103 3.30 -44.58 11.73
C ALA A 103 3.91 -45.62 10.73
N ALA A 104 5.01 -46.26 11.13
CA ALA A 104 5.50 -47.44 10.40
C ALA A 104 4.57 -48.63 10.65
N TYR A 105 4.40 -49.47 9.64
CA TYR A 105 3.65 -50.73 9.79
C TYR A 105 4.42 -51.64 10.76
N GLN A 106 3.72 -52.15 11.77
CA GLN A 106 4.28 -53.06 12.77
C GLN A 106 4.13 -54.52 12.34
N VAL A 107 4.66 -55.45 13.13
CA VAL A 107 4.59 -56.89 12.84
C VAL A 107 3.12 -57.35 12.73
N GLU A 108 2.24 -56.76 13.52
CA GLU A 108 0.80 -57.06 13.56
C GLU A 108 0.04 -56.52 12.34
N ASP A 109 0.60 -55.53 11.62
CA ASP A 109 -0.01 -54.90 10.45
C ASP A 109 0.35 -55.60 9.12
N ALA A 110 0.97 -56.78 9.17
CA ALA A 110 1.45 -57.50 7.99
C ALA A 110 0.35 -57.84 6.98
N ASP A 111 -0.90 -57.97 7.44
CA ASP A 111 -2.08 -58.19 6.59
C ASP A 111 -2.49 -56.96 5.76
N ARG A 112 -1.96 -55.78 6.11
CA ARG A 112 -2.21 -54.47 5.48
C ARG A 112 -0.96 -53.91 4.77
N PHE A 113 0.16 -54.62 4.78
CA PHE A 113 1.41 -54.20 4.17
C PHE A 113 1.57 -54.80 2.76
N PHE A 114 1.50 -53.95 1.73
CA PHE A 114 1.55 -54.37 0.32
C PHE A 114 2.52 -53.53 -0.50
N GLY A 115 2.92 -54.04 -1.67
CA GLY A 115 3.76 -53.34 -2.63
C GLY A 115 5.27 -53.46 -2.36
N ARG A 116 5.68 -54.33 -1.45
CA ARG A 116 7.10 -54.63 -1.15
C ARG A 116 7.40 -56.12 -1.14
N GLU A 117 6.57 -56.92 -1.80
CA GLU A 117 6.64 -58.38 -1.79
C GLU A 117 7.99 -58.86 -2.35
N ALA A 118 8.40 -58.37 -3.52
CA ALA A 118 9.66 -58.76 -4.16
C ALA A 118 10.90 -58.40 -3.32
N LEU A 119 10.90 -57.23 -2.70
CA LEU A 119 11.99 -56.79 -1.82
C LEU A 119 12.03 -57.59 -0.52
N THR A 120 10.86 -57.94 0.02
CA THR A 120 10.74 -58.80 1.21
C THR A 120 11.27 -60.21 0.93
N GLU A 121 10.92 -60.80 -0.22
CA GLU A 121 11.46 -62.11 -0.64
C GLU A 121 12.99 -62.08 -0.79
N THR A 122 13.51 -61.02 -1.42
CA THR A 122 14.95 -60.82 -1.57
C THR A 122 15.65 -60.76 -0.21
N LEU A 123 15.04 -60.05 0.76
CA LEU A 123 15.58 -59.92 2.10
C LEU A 123 15.50 -61.23 2.89
N LEU A 124 14.38 -61.96 2.81
CA LEU A 124 14.23 -63.28 3.44
C LEU A 124 15.27 -64.27 2.92
N ALA A 125 15.46 -64.35 1.59
CA ALA A 125 16.48 -65.21 0.99
C ALA A 125 17.90 -64.84 1.45
N LEU A 126 18.21 -63.55 1.53
CA LEU A 126 19.53 -63.09 1.97
C LEU A 126 19.79 -63.42 3.45
N VAL A 127 18.76 -63.34 4.30
CA VAL A 127 18.83 -63.69 5.73
C VAL A 127 19.02 -65.20 5.94
N GLU A 128 18.53 -66.04 5.03
CA GLU A 128 18.83 -67.47 5.05
C GLU A 128 20.30 -67.75 4.73
N GLU A 129 20.84 -67.05 3.73
CA GLU A 129 22.22 -67.24 3.26
C GLU A 129 23.28 -66.62 4.17
N ARG A 130 22.96 -65.50 4.85
CA ARG A 130 23.92 -64.69 5.60
C ARG A 130 23.50 -64.54 7.07
N PRO A 131 24.43 -64.76 8.03
CA PRO A 131 24.11 -64.63 9.45
C PRO A 131 23.89 -63.17 9.89
N PHE A 132 24.39 -62.20 9.11
CA PHE A 132 24.27 -60.77 9.37
C PHE A 132 23.88 -60.07 8.07
N VAL A 133 22.86 -59.21 8.08
CA VAL A 133 22.39 -58.47 6.90
C VAL A 133 22.13 -57.00 7.22
N GLY A 134 22.53 -56.10 6.34
CA GLY A 134 22.21 -54.66 6.44
C GLY A 134 21.13 -54.23 5.45
N VAL A 135 20.14 -53.47 5.91
CA VAL A 135 19.09 -52.88 5.08
C VAL A 135 19.25 -51.37 5.08
N PHE A 136 19.62 -50.81 3.94
CA PHE A 136 19.95 -49.40 3.77
C PHE A 136 18.89 -48.66 2.96
N GLY A 137 18.74 -47.35 3.16
CA GLY A 137 17.83 -46.55 2.34
C GLY A 137 17.50 -45.20 2.95
N ALA A 138 16.93 -44.30 2.15
CA ALA A 138 16.56 -42.95 2.58
C ALA A 138 15.52 -42.98 3.72
N SER A 139 15.43 -41.88 4.48
CA SER A 139 14.36 -41.72 5.47
C SER A 139 12.99 -41.74 4.77
N GLY A 140 12.01 -42.42 5.37
CA GLY A 140 10.67 -42.55 4.80
C GLY A 140 10.53 -43.43 3.55
N ALA A 141 11.60 -44.13 3.11
CA ALA A 141 11.52 -45.11 2.01
C ALA A 141 10.74 -46.40 2.37
N GLY A 142 10.31 -46.54 3.63
CA GLY A 142 9.58 -47.69 4.14
C GLY A 142 10.45 -48.78 4.79
N LYS A 143 11.69 -48.49 5.19
CA LYS A 143 12.62 -49.46 5.80
C LYS A 143 12.05 -50.12 7.06
N SER A 144 11.60 -49.32 8.02
CA SER A 144 11.03 -49.85 9.28
C SER A 144 9.80 -50.71 9.03
N SER A 145 8.91 -50.30 8.11
CA SER A 145 7.76 -51.12 7.69
C SER A 145 8.19 -52.43 7.01
N LEU A 146 9.22 -52.38 6.15
CA LEU A 146 9.78 -53.57 5.50
C LEU A 146 10.42 -54.52 6.52
N LEU A 147 11.12 -54.01 7.52
CA LEU A 147 11.76 -54.82 8.55
C LEU A 147 10.75 -55.45 9.51
N ARG A 148 9.70 -54.72 9.90
CA ARG A 148 8.69 -55.17 10.87
C ARG A 148 7.58 -55.98 10.19
N ALA A 149 6.75 -55.33 9.37
CA ALA A 149 5.61 -55.95 8.70
C ALA A 149 5.99 -56.86 7.53
N GLY A 150 7.16 -56.64 6.92
CA GLY A 150 7.69 -57.48 5.85
C GLY A 150 8.50 -58.65 6.38
N LEU A 151 9.70 -58.38 6.89
CA LEU A 151 10.68 -59.39 7.27
C LEU A 151 10.31 -60.11 8.57
N ALA A 152 10.15 -59.39 9.68
CA ALA A 152 9.90 -60.01 10.99
C ALA A 152 8.57 -60.79 11.00
N ALA A 153 7.51 -60.23 10.41
CA ALA A 153 6.20 -60.90 10.36
C ALA A 153 6.13 -62.12 9.44
N ARG A 154 6.95 -62.17 8.38
CA ARG A 154 6.94 -63.27 7.38
C ARG A 154 8.09 -64.25 7.55
N SER A 155 8.98 -64.01 8.50
CA SER A 155 10.09 -64.88 8.82
C SER A 155 9.57 -66.21 9.42
N PRO A 156 10.12 -67.37 9.01
CA PRO A 156 9.82 -68.65 9.65
C PRO A 156 10.45 -68.78 11.04
N ARG A 157 11.41 -67.92 11.39
CA ARG A 157 12.06 -67.84 12.71
C ARG A 157 11.27 -66.95 13.66
N ALA A 158 11.39 -67.21 14.96
CA ALA A 158 10.95 -66.26 15.97
C ALA A 158 11.70 -64.94 15.78
N ALA A 159 10.97 -63.83 15.60
CA ALA A 159 11.57 -62.53 15.34
C ALA A 159 11.53 -61.64 16.58
N LEU A 160 12.68 -61.04 16.92
CA LEU A 160 12.81 -60.03 17.96
C LEU A 160 13.20 -58.72 17.31
N VAL A 161 12.35 -57.68 17.45
CA VAL A 161 12.63 -56.35 16.92
C VAL A 161 13.04 -55.42 18.06
N VAL A 162 14.20 -54.79 17.94
CA VAL A 162 14.75 -53.86 18.95
C VAL A 162 15.13 -52.55 18.28
N THR A 163 14.93 -51.44 18.98
CA THR A 163 15.45 -50.12 18.60
C THR A 163 16.48 -49.71 19.66
N PRO A 164 17.74 -49.38 19.30
CA PRO A 164 18.82 -49.28 20.29
C PRO A 164 18.68 -48.22 21.38
N GLY A 165 18.06 -47.07 21.11
CA GLY A 165 17.92 -45.99 22.09
C GLY A 165 19.26 -45.38 22.55
N ALA A 166 19.24 -44.67 23.69
CA ALA A 166 20.42 -44.06 24.28
C ALA A 166 21.28 -45.05 25.08
N ASP A 167 20.65 -46.02 25.75
CA ASP A 167 21.31 -47.12 26.46
C ASP A 167 20.95 -48.47 25.80
N PRO A 168 21.79 -48.96 24.87
CA PRO A 168 21.48 -50.18 24.13
C PRO A 168 21.56 -51.43 24.99
N VAL A 169 22.22 -51.39 26.15
CA VAL A 169 22.25 -52.55 27.07
C VAL A 169 20.88 -52.75 27.70
N ASP A 170 20.25 -51.66 28.14
CA ASP A 170 18.93 -51.69 28.76
C ASP A 170 17.84 -52.09 27.75
N GLU A 171 17.83 -51.51 26.55
CA GLU A 171 16.83 -51.83 25.51
C GLU A 171 16.87 -53.30 25.09
N PHE A 172 18.08 -53.84 24.92
CA PHE A 172 18.25 -55.26 24.60
C PHE A 172 17.92 -56.17 25.79
N ALA A 173 18.25 -55.76 27.02
CA ALA A 173 17.90 -56.53 28.21
C ALA A 173 16.39 -56.69 28.35
N VAL A 174 15.61 -55.61 28.17
CA VAL A 174 14.14 -55.64 28.23
C VAL A 174 13.57 -56.52 27.13
N ALA A 175 14.01 -56.33 25.89
CA ALA A 175 13.48 -57.05 24.74
C ALA A 175 13.75 -58.56 24.83
N VAL A 176 14.96 -58.96 25.24
CA VAL A 176 15.34 -60.37 25.34
C VAL A 176 14.73 -61.02 26.59
N ALA A 177 14.65 -60.30 27.72
CA ALA A 177 14.02 -60.78 28.95
C ALA A 177 12.54 -61.17 28.74
N ALA A 178 11.81 -60.34 27.99
CA ALA A 178 10.41 -60.62 27.65
C ALA A 178 10.24 -61.91 26.84
N LEU A 179 11.18 -62.22 25.94
CA LEU A 179 11.12 -63.41 25.10
C LEU A 179 11.66 -64.67 25.81
N ALA A 180 12.66 -64.51 26.69
CA ALA A 180 13.28 -65.60 27.44
C ALA A 180 12.60 -65.92 28.79
N ASP A 181 11.53 -65.21 29.14
CA ASP A 181 10.79 -65.29 30.42
C ASP A 181 11.71 -65.16 31.66
N GLU A 182 12.57 -64.13 31.67
CA GLU A 182 13.53 -63.86 32.75
C GLU A 182 13.46 -62.40 33.23
N PRO A 183 13.94 -62.09 34.44
CA PRO A 183 13.96 -60.70 34.94
C PRO A 183 14.94 -59.82 34.15
N ALA A 184 14.46 -58.67 33.65
CA ALA A 184 15.27 -57.73 32.86
C ALA A 184 16.58 -57.30 33.54
N GLY A 185 16.57 -57.10 34.87
CA GLY A 185 17.78 -56.73 35.61
C GLY A 185 18.90 -57.77 35.56
N ARG A 186 18.55 -59.06 35.55
CA ARG A 186 19.54 -60.15 35.42
C ARG A 186 20.15 -60.19 34.02
N VAL A 187 19.31 -60.07 33.00
CA VAL A 187 19.75 -60.04 31.59
C VAL A 187 20.67 -58.83 31.37
N ARG A 188 20.29 -57.67 31.91
CA ARG A 188 21.08 -56.44 31.87
C ARG A 188 22.47 -56.61 32.48
N ASP A 189 22.56 -57.15 33.69
CA ASP A 189 23.85 -57.31 34.38
C ASP A 189 24.80 -58.22 33.59
N ASP A 190 24.28 -59.32 33.01
CA ASP A 190 25.05 -60.23 32.16
C ASP A 190 25.49 -59.55 30.84
N LEU A 191 24.60 -58.79 30.20
CA LEU A 191 24.89 -58.05 28.97
C LEU A 191 25.89 -56.91 29.19
N ALA A 192 25.81 -56.20 30.31
CA ALA A 192 26.74 -55.14 30.69
C ALA A 192 28.15 -55.67 30.96
N ALA A 193 28.24 -56.89 31.53
CA ALA A 193 29.52 -57.53 31.84
C ALA A 193 30.22 -58.09 30.58
N ASP A 194 29.47 -58.67 29.64
CA ASP A 194 30.02 -59.24 28.40
C ASP A 194 29.05 -59.10 27.22
N PRO A 195 29.42 -58.35 26.15
CA PRO A 195 28.63 -58.29 24.91
C PRO A 195 28.33 -59.66 24.28
N GLN A 196 29.18 -60.67 24.51
CA GLN A 196 28.97 -62.02 23.97
C GLN A 196 27.78 -62.74 24.64
N ALA A 197 27.38 -62.32 25.85
CA ALA A 197 26.26 -62.90 26.57
C ALA A 197 24.95 -62.82 25.76
N LEU A 198 24.81 -61.82 24.87
CA LEU A 198 23.65 -61.67 23.99
C LEU A 198 23.39 -62.96 23.20
N ARG A 199 24.41 -63.60 22.66
CA ARG A 199 24.27 -64.85 21.88
C ARG A 199 23.65 -65.97 22.72
N GLY A 200 24.08 -66.11 23.97
CA GLY A 200 23.56 -67.12 24.89
C GLY A 200 22.10 -66.85 25.26
N TRP A 201 21.77 -65.59 25.51
CA TRP A 201 20.41 -65.16 25.81
C TRP A 201 19.45 -65.34 24.64
N LEU A 202 19.86 -65.01 23.40
CA LEU A 202 19.05 -65.26 22.20
C LEU A 202 18.81 -66.76 21.97
N ALA A 203 19.82 -67.61 22.18
CA ALA A 203 19.68 -69.06 22.07
C ALA A 203 18.78 -69.67 23.15
N LYS A 204 18.69 -69.03 24.32
CA LYS A 204 17.75 -69.41 25.38
C LYS A 204 16.33 -68.94 25.06
N ALA A 205 16.18 -67.78 24.42
CA ALA A 205 14.90 -67.21 24.04
C ALA A 205 14.21 -68.04 22.93
N ALA A 206 14.96 -68.54 21.94
CA ALA A 206 14.47 -69.47 20.92
C ALA A 206 15.60 -70.27 20.25
N ASP A 207 15.27 -71.47 19.73
CA ASP A 207 16.24 -72.35 19.04
C ASP A 207 16.76 -71.79 17.71
N ASP A 208 15.92 -71.04 16.97
CA ASP A 208 16.29 -70.33 15.74
C ASP A 208 15.60 -68.95 15.72
N LEU A 209 16.40 -67.89 15.81
CA LEU A 209 15.91 -66.54 16.07
C LEU A 209 16.38 -65.54 15.00
N LEU A 210 15.51 -64.62 14.64
CA LEU A 210 15.81 -63.45 13.81
C LEU A 210 15.80 -62.19 14.68
N LEU A 211 16.95 -61.59 14.92
CA LEU A 211 17.11 -60.32 15.61
C LEU A 211 17.12 -59.19 14.58
N VAL A 212 16.12 -58.33 14.63
CA VAL A 212 16.01 -57.14 13.79
C VAL A 212 16.28 -55.90 14.64
N VAL A 213 17.35 -55.20 14.33
CA VAL A 213 17.68 -53.91 14.94
C VAL A 213 17.24 -52.82 13.99
N ASP A 214 16.05 -52.27 14.23
CA ASP A 214 15.54 -51.14 13.44
C ASP A 214 16.11 -49.83 13.97
N GLN A 215 16.28 -48.84 13.09
CA GLN A 215 16.92 -47.56 13.40
C GLN A 215 18.32 -47.73 14.05
N PHE A 216 19.12 -48.65 13.50
CA PHE A 216 20.48 -48.89 13.99
C PHE A 216 21.34 -47.62 13.96
N GLU A 217 21.00 -46.63 13.11
CA GLU A 217 21.67 -45.32 13.15
C GLU A 217 21.67 -44.65 14.54
N GLU A 218 20.75 -44.99 15.44
CA GLU A 218 20.71 -44.48 16.81
C GLU A 218 21.99 -44.78 17.59
N CYS A 219 22.70 -45.85 17.26
CA CYS A 219 23.99 -46.14 17.88
C CYS A 219 25.06 -45.08 17.57
N PHE A 220 24.92 -44.39 16.43
CA PHE A 220 25.81 -43.30 16.05
C PHE A 220 25.32 -41.96 16.62
N THR A 221 24.02 -41.80 16.87
CA THR A 221 23.44 -40.50 17.25
C THR A 221 23.16 -40.34 18.73
N LEU A 222 22.68 -41.39 19.40
CA LEU A 222 22.19 -41.36 20.78
C LEU A 222 23.15 -42.04 21.76
N CYS A 223 23.83 -43.12 21.35
CA CYS A 223 24.76 -43.84 22.21
C CYS A 223 26.10 -43.11 22.35
N ASP A 224 26.68 -43.18 23.55
CA ASP A 224 28.08 -42.86 23.78
C ASP A 224 29.00 -43.89 23.09
N ASP A 225 30.31 -43.61 23.06
CA ASP A 225 31.26 -44.49 22.36
C ASP A 225 31.30 -45.89 22.98
N THR A 226 31.13 -46.00 24.31
CA THR A 226 31.11 -47.28 25.03
C THR A 226 29.89 -48.13 24.63
N GLY A 227 28.69 -47.56 24.65
CA GLY A 227 27.45 -48.24 24.27
C GLY A 227 27.42 -48.60 22.79
N ARG A 228 27.98 -47.75 21.92
CA ARG A 228 28.11 -48.04 20.48
C ARG A 228 29.03 -49.22 20.20
N ASP A 229 30.22 -49.21 20.80
CA ASP A 229 31.20 -50.30 20.64
C ASP A 229 30.64 -51.60 21.23
N TRP A 230 29.95 -51.52 22.36
CA TRP A 230 29.22 -52.65 22.94
C TRP A 230 28.21 -53.22 21.95
N LEU A 231 27.33 -52.39 21.39
CA LEU A 231 26.24 -52.83 20.50
C LEU A 231 26.80 -53.50 19.23
N ILE A 232 27.78 -52.86 18.58
CA ILE A 232 28.40 -53.40 17.36
C ILE A 232 29.00 -54.78 17.64
N ARG A 233 29.73 -54.90 18.76
CA ARG A 233 30.36 -56.16 19.15
C ARG A 233 29.33 -57.22 19.54
N ALA A 234 28.29 -56.86 20.27
CA ALA A 234 27.22 -57.78 20.67
C ALA A 234 26.49 -58.35 19.44
N LEU A 235 26.11 -57.50 18.48
CA LEU A 235 25.38 -57.92 17.28
C LEU A 235 26.22 -58.81 16.36
N THR A 236 27.49 -58.45 16.15
CA THR A 236 28.39 -59.24 15.29
C THR A 236 28.75 -60.60 15.90
N LEU A 237 28.88 -60.69 17.23
CA LEU A 237 29.09 -61.95 17.96
C LEU A 237 27.83 -62.82 18.06
N ALA A 238 26.65 -62.19 18.14
CA ALA A 238 25.37 -62.87 18.16
C ALA A 238 25.04 -63.56 16.83
N ALA A 239 25.45 -62.95 15.71
CA ALA A 239 25.22 -63.49 14.37
C ALA A 239 25.84 -64.89 14.16
N GLY A 240 25.01 -65.85 13.74
CA GLY A 240 25.43 -67.24 13.55
C GLY A 240 24.35 -68.12 12.91
N PRO A 241 24.55 -69.46 12.89
CA PRO A 241 23.62 -70.39 12.24
C PRO A 241 22.22 -70.45 12.86
N ARG A 242 22.10 -70.18 14.17
CA ARG A 242 20.85 -70.24 14.95
C ARG A 242 20.32 -68.85 15.36
N SER A 243 21.04 -67.80 14.98
CA SER A 243 20.65 -66.42 15.27
C SER A 243 21.05 -65.54 14.10
N ARG A 244 20.06 -65.05 13.36
CA ARG A 244 20.25 -64.14 12.23
C ARG A 244 20.09 -62.71 12.72
N VAL A 245 20.99 -61.82 12.32
CA VAL A 245 20.94 -60.41 12.71
C VAL A 245 20.69 -59.55 11.49
N VAL A 246 19.71 -58.67 11.56
CA VAL A 246 19.41 -57.69 10.51
C VAL A 246 19.43 -56.29 11.10
N ILE A 247 20.21 -55.40 10.52
CA ILE A 247 20.25 -53.99 10.92
C ILE A 247 19.58 -53.11 9.86
N GLY A 248 18.65 -52.27 10.30
CA GLY A 248 18.05 -51.22 9.49
C GLY A 248 18.80 -49.91 9.66
N VAL A 249 19.41 -49.40 8.59
CA VAL A 249 20.25 -48.21 8.65
C VAL A 249 19.82 -47.19 7.61
N ARG A 250 19.78 -45.91 7.97
CA ARG A 250 19.66 -44.83 6.98
C ARG A 250 20.86 -44.82 6.02
N ALA A 251 20.60 -44.57 4.73
CA ALA A 251 21.65 -44.56 3.69
C ALA A 251 22.78 -43.57 4.01
N ASP A 252 22.46 -42.41 4.60
CA ASP A 252 23.43 -41.37 4.99
C ASP A 252 24.40 -41.86 6.10
N PHE A 253 24.08 -42.96 6.79
CA PHE A 253 24.92 -43.57 7.83
C PHE A 253 25.76 -44.75 7.31
N TYR A 254 25.66 -45.11 6.04
CA TYR A 254 26.44 -46.20 5.46
C TYR A 254 27.96 -46.01 5.66
N GLY A 255 28.44 -44.77 5.52
CA GLY A 255 29.85 -44.45 5.74
C GLY A 255 30.32 -44.67 7.18
N HIS A 256 29.42 -44.50 8.17
CA HIS A 256 29.73 -44.74 9.58
C HIS A 256 29.92 -46.22 9.87
N CYS A 257 29.12 -47.10 9.25
CA CYS A 257 29.37 -48.54 9.29
C CYS A 257 30.76 -48.89 8.72
N GLY A 258 31.22 -48.14 7.70
CA GLY A 258 32.55 -48.28 7.10
C GLY A 258 33.73 -47.97 8.04
N ALA A 259 33.49 -47.22 9.12
CA ALA A 259 34.52 -46.89 10.11
C ALA A 259 34.78 -48.02 11.13
N HIS A 260 33.92 -49.03 11.18
CA HIS A 260 34.00 -50.14 12.13
C HIS A 260 34.37 -51.45 11.41
N PRO A 261 35.58 -52.01 11.62
CA PRO A 261 36.04 -53.20 10.92
C PRO A 261 35.10 -54.41 11.04
N ASP A 262 34.50 -54.61 12.21
CA ASP A 262 33.60 -55.74 12.47
C ASP A 262 32.30 -55.64 11.64
N LEU A 263 31.75 -54.42 11.47
CA LEU A 263 30.60 -54.19 10.60
C LEU A 263 30.96 -54.33 9.12
N VAL A 264 32.14 -53.84 8.70
CA VAL A 264 32.62 -54.00 7.32
C VAL A 264 32.73 -55.48 6.95
N ALA A 265 33.29 -56.29 7.84
CA ALA A 265 33.40 -57.73 7.65
C ALA A 265 32.02 -58.40 7.60
N ALA A 266 31.09 -58.03 8.49
CA ALA A 266 29.75 -58.61 8.58
C ALA A 266 28.84 -58.22 7.39
N LEU A 267 28.93 -56.99 6.89
CA LEU A 267 28.09 -56.45 5.81
C LEU A 267 28.59 -56.79 4.40
N HIS A 268 29.80 -57.33 4.26
CA HIS A 268 30.37 -57.64 2.96
C HIS A 268 29.49 -58.65 2.18
N ARG A 269 28.88 -58.17 1.07
CA ARG A 269 27.90 -58.89 0.23
C ARG A 269 26.63 -59.33 0.96
N ALA A 270 26.29 -58.68 2.08
CA ALA A 270 25.10 -58.98 2.86
C ALA A 270 24.27 -57.69 3.09
N GLN A 271 23.99 -56.96 2.01
CA GLN A 271 23.28 -55.68 2.08
C GLN A 271 22.18 -55.55 1.04
N VAL A 272 21.06 -54.93 1.43
CA VAL A 272 19.92 -54.60 0.56
C VAL A 272 19.69 -53.10 0.61
N LEU A 273 19.49 -52.46 -0.56
CA LEU A 273 19.16 -51.05 -0.66
C LEU A 273 17.65 -50.88 -0.97
N VAL A 274 16.93 -50.23 -0.07
CA VAL A 274 15.53 -49.86 -0.19
C VAL A 274 15.42 -48.56 -0.97
N GLY A 275 15.12 -48.70 -2.27
CA GLY A 275 14.83 -47.59 -3.17
C GLY A 275 13.39 -47.07 -3.05
N PRO A 276 13.04 -46.00 -3.79
CA PRO A 276 11.65 -45.57 -3.93
C PRO A 276 10.79 -46.71 -4.51
N MET A 277 9.49 -46.71 -4.17
CA MET A 277 8.55 -47.65 -4.78
C MET A 277 8.39 -47.35 -6.27
N SER A 278 8.24 -48.39 -7.08
CA SER A 278 7.73 -48.24 -8.44
C SER A 278 6.26 -47.79 -8.42
N ILE A 279 5.76 -47.32 -9.56
CA ILE A 279 4.35 -46.92 -9.70
C ILE A 279 3.41 -48.09 -9.39
N GLU A 280 3.80 -49.32 -9.76
CA GLU A 280 3.01 -50.53 -9.54
C GLU A 280 3.01 -50.94 -8.07
N GLU A 281 4.19 -50.98 -7.44
CA GLU A 281 4.34 -51.21 -5.99
C GLU A 281 3.53 -50.21 -5.17
N PHE A 282 3.61 -48.92 -5.52
CA PHE A 282 2.85 -47.86 -4.85
C PHE A 282 1.34 -48.04 -5.04
N ARG A 283 0.91 -48.44 -6.24
CA ARG A 283 -0.51 -48.71 -6.51
C ARG A 283 -1.02 -49.83 -5.63
N TRP A 284 -0.30 -50.94 -5.50
CA TRP A 284 -0.68 -52.04 -4.61
C TRP A 284 -0.71 -51.62 -3.15
N ALA A 285 0.29 -50.86 -2.69
CA ALA A 285 0.32 -50.30 -1.34
C ALA A 285 -0.90 -49.42 -1.01
N VAL A 286 -1.54 -48.83 -2.02
CA VAL A 286 -2.75 -48.02 -1.88
C VAL A 286 -4.03 -48.85 -2.07
N THR A 287 -4.12 -49.73 -3.08
CA THR A 287 -5.38 -50.39 -3.41
C THR A 287 -5.67 -51.64 -2.59
N GLU A 288 -4.64 -52.43 -2.26
CA GLU A 288 -4.81 -53.73 -1.60
C GLU A 288 -5.30 -53.62 -0.15
N PRO A 289 -4.76 -52.72 0.71
CA PRO A 289 -5.24 -52.59 2.09
C PRO A 289 -6.74 -52.27 2.15
N ALA A 290 -7.21 -51.37 1.28
CA ALA A 290 -8.62 -51.02 1.23
C ALA A 290 -9.49 -52.14 0.68
N THR A 291 -9.02 -52.86 -0.35
CA THR A 291 -9.75 -54.01 -0.90
C THR A 291 -9.94 -55.10 0.17
N ARG A 292 -8.88 -55.39 0.95
CA ARG A 292 -8.93 -56.31 2.10
C ARG A 292 -9.88 -55.84 3.20
N ALA A 293 -9.96 -54.53 3.44
CA ALA A 293 -10.92 -53.94 4.37
C ALA A 293 -12.35 -53.79 3.80
N GLY A 294 -12.64 -54.38 2.63
CA GLY A 294 -13.97 -54.36 2.02
C GLY A 294 -14.37 -53.01 1.41
N ALA A 295 -13.39 -52.16 1.10
CA ALA A 295 -13.62 -50.84 0.52
C ALA A 295 -13.08 -50.71 -0.90
N SER A 296 -13.75 -49.86 -1.68
CA SER A 296 -13.37 -49.53 -3.05
C SER A 296 -12.70 -48.16 -3.12
N LEU A 297 -11.63 -48.04 -3.91
CA LEU A 297 -11.04 -46.74 -4.27
C LEU A 297 -11.51 -46.36 -5.67
N GLU A 298 -11.90 -45.10 -5.83
CA GLU A 298 -12.18 -44.54 -7.14
C GLU A 298 -10.91 -44.51 -8.01
N THR A 299 -10.99 -44.92 -9.27
CA THR A 299 -9.85 -44.92 -10.20
C THR A 299 -9.21 -43.53 -10.33
N ALA A 300 -10.02 -42.47 -10.30
CA ALA A 300 -9.56 -41.09 -10.32
C ALA A 300 -8.76 -40.71 -9.07
N LEU A 301 -9.15 -41.22 -7.89
CA LEU A 301 -8.39 -41.05 -6.64
C LEU A 301 -7.03 -41.75 -6.72
N VAL A 302 -6.97 -42.98 -7.20
CA VAL A 302 -5.71 -43.72 -7.34
C VAL A 302 -4.76 -43.01 -8.32
N ALA A 303 -5.27 -42.54 -9.46
CA ALA A 303 -4.49 -41.78 -10.42
C ALA A 303 -3.95 -40.46 -9.82
N ARG A 304 -4.77 -39.76 -9.02
CA ARG A 304 -4.37 -38.55 -8.31
C ARG A 304 -3.26 -38.83 -7.30
N LEU A 305 -3.41 -39.86 -6.47
CA LEU A 305 -2.42 -40.24 -5.45
C LEU A 305 -1.09 -40.67 -6.06
N VAL A 306 -1.12 -41.43 -7.16
CA VAL A 306 0.10 -41.81 -7.90
C VAL A 306 0.77 -40.56 -8.47
N SER A 307 0.01 -39.61 -9.02
CA SER A 307 0.56 -38.35 -9.52
C SER A 307 1.13 -37.47 -8.42
N ASP A 308 0.49 -37.40 -7.26
CA ASP A 308 0.95 -36.59 -6.13
C ASP A 308 2.18 -37.19 -5.44
N ALA A 309 2.35 -38.52 -5.51
CA ALA A 309 3.51 -39.22 -4.96
C ALA A 309 4.69 -39.35 -5.95
N ALA A 310 4.45 -39.19 -7.26
CA ALA A 310 5.47 -39.35 -8.29
C ALA A 310 6.60 -38.32 -8.14
N GLY A 311 7.84 -38.80 -8.02
CA GLY A 311 9.04 -37.96 -7.91
C GLY A 311 9.32 -37.39 -6.51
N GLN A 312 8.49 -37.70 -5.51
CA GLN A 312 8.69 -37.22 -4.14
C GLN A 312 9.30 -38.31 -3.24
N PRO A 313 10.50 -38.11 -2.67
CA PRO A 313 11.04 -39.00 -1.64
C PRO A 313 10.09 -39.05 -0.44
N ALA A 314 9.81 -40.24 0.09
CA ALA A 314 8.99 -40.45 1.29
C ALA A 314 7.52 -39.97 1.21
N ALA A 315 6.87 -40.03 0.04
CA ALA A 315 5.46 -39.68 -0.10
C ALA A 315 4.47 -40.67 0.58
N LEU A 316 4.92 -41.90 0.85
CA LEU A 316 4.05 -42.99 1.31
C LEU A 316 3.38 -42.74 2.68
N PRO A 317 4.08 -42.26 3.73
CA PRO A 317 3.44 -41.97 5.02
C PRO A 317 2.40 -40.85 4.92
N LEU A 318 2.62 -39.84 4.07
CA LEU A 318 1.65 -38.77 3.84
C LEU A 318 0.39 -39.30 3.16
N VAL A 319 0.56 -40.12 2.13
CA VAL A 319 -0.57 -40.74 1.42
C VAL A 319 -1.33 -41.68 2.35
N SER A 320 -0.63 -42.49 3.14
CA SER A 320 -1.23 -43.34 4.18
C SER A 320 -2.01 -42.51 5.21
N HIS A 321 -1.49 -41.35 5.64
CA HIS A 321 -2.18 -40.44 6.54
C HIS A 321 -3.43 -39.83 5.92
N THR A 322 -3.35 -39.29 4.70
CA THR A 322 -4.52 -38.70 4.03
C THR A 322 -5.57 -39.75 3.75
N LEU A 323 -5.18 -40.98 3.41
CA LEU A 323 -6.10 -42.10 3.22
C LEU A 323 -6.73 -42.58 4.54
N ALA A 324 -5.99 -42.59 5.65
CA ALA A 324 -6.53 -42.90 6.98
C ALA A 324 -7.53 -41.82 7.48
N GLU A 325 -7.29 -40.55 7.15
CA GLU A 325 -8.19 -39.43 7.44
C GLU A 325 -9.44 -39.45 6.53
N ALA A 326 -9.26 -39.75 5.24
CA ALA A 326 -10.36 -39.96 4.30
C ALA A 326 -11.21 -41.17 4.72
N TRP A 327 -10.58 -42.24 5.23
CA TRP A 327 -11.27 -43.40 5.79
C TRP A 327 -12.15 -43.02 6.97
N ARG A 328 -11.63 -42.24 7.92
CA ARG A 328 -12.41 -41.82 9.10
C ARG A 328 -13.62 -40.96 8.77
N ARG A 329 -13.57 -40.18 7.67
CA ARG A 329 -14.65 -39.28 7.24
C ARG A 329 -15.50 -39.84 6.10
N ARG A 330 -15.25 -41.09 5.67
CA ARG A 330 -15.95 -41.70 4.55
C ARG A 330 -17.44 -41.88 4.84
N ARG A 331 -18.26 -41.79 3.78
CA ARG A 331 -19.67 -42.19 3.80
C ARG A 331 -19.80 -43.47 2.96
N GLY A 332 -20.05 -44.60 3.62
CA GLY A 332 -20.12 -45.92 2.98
C GLY A 332 -18.76 -46.63 2.81
N LEU A 333 -18.66 -47.53 1.84
CA LEU A 333 -17.50 -48.40 1.58
C LEU A 333 -16.61 -47.92 0.42
N ALA A 334 -16.71 -46.65 0.03
CA ALA A 334 -15.93 -46.09 -1.08
C ALA A 334 -15.10 -44.88 -0.62
N LEU A 335 -13.81 -44.89 -0.96
CA LEU A 335 -12.93 -43.74 -0.90
C LEU A 335 -12.95 -43.04 -2.26
N THR A 336 -13.55 -41.85 -2.31
CA THR A 336 -13.75 -41.08 -3.54
C THR A 336 -12.72 -39.95 -3.67
N LEU A 337 -12.48 -39.50 -4.90
CA LEU A 337 -11.64 -38.33 -5.14
C LEU A 337 -12.22 -37.09 -4.45
N THR A 338 -13.54 -36.90 -4.54
CA THR A 338 -14.22 -35.80 -3.84
C THR A 338 -14.06 -35.90 -2.33
N GLY A 339 -14.18 -37.09 -1.73
CA GLY A 339 -13.95 -37.26 -0.29
C GLY A 339 -12.50 -37.00 0.14
N TYR A 340 -11.54 -37.27 -0.74
CA TYR A 340 -10.14 -36.92 -0.55
C TYR A 340 -9.89 -35.40 -0.67
N GLU A 341 -10.53 -34.74 -1.64
CA GLU A 341 -10.45 -33.29 -1.86
C GLU A 341 -11.22 -32.49 -0.81
N ASP A 342 -12.35 -33.01 -0.28
CA ASP A 342 -13.14 -32.40 0.80
C ASP A 342 -12.38 -32.38 2.13
N VAL A 343 -11.48 -33.35 2.34
CA VAL A 343 -10.51 -33.38 3.44
C VAL A 343 -9.31 -32.45 3.12
N GLY A 344 -9.31 -31.80 1.96
CA GLY A 344 -8.33 -30.85 1.47
C GLY A 344 -7.02 -31.48 0.96
N GLY A 345 -7.05 -32.78 0.65
CA GLY A 345 -5.93 -33.55 0.13
C GLY A 345 -4.70 -33.56 1.05
N ILE A 346 -3.53 -33.91 0.49
CA ILE A 346 -2.27 -33.94 1.25
C ILE A 346 -1.92 -32.55 1.84
N ARG A 347 -2.28 -31.46 1.14
CA ARG A 347 -1.98 -30.08 1.57
C ARG A 347 -2.72 -29.68 2.86
N TYR A 348 -4.03 -29.88 2.92
CA TYR A 348 -4.81 -29.46 4.10
C TYR A 348 -4.52 -30.31 5.34
N ALA A 349 -4.27 -31.61 5.16
CA ALA A 349 -3.86 -32.48 6.27
C ALA A 349 -2.56 -31.99 6.93
N LEU A 350 -1.55 -31.66 6.11
CA LEU A 350 -0.28 -31.08 6.58
C LEU A 350 -0.48 -29.71 7.26
N ALA A 351 -1.29 -28.83 6.66
CA ALA A 351 -1.58 -27.50 7.21
C ALA A 351 -2.23 -27.59 8.59
N ARG A 352 -3.18 -28.51 8.77
CA ARG A 352 -3.88 -28.72 10.03
C ARG A 352 -2.96 -29.27 11.12
N THR A 353 -2.17 -30.32 10.81
CA THR A 353 -1.19 -30.86 11.76
C THR A 353 -0.16 -29.80 12.16
N ALA A 354 0.27 -28.97 11.21
CA ALA A 354 1.18 -27.86 11.48
C ALA A 354 0.55 -26.82 12.42
N GLU A 355 -0.69 -26.41 12.17
CA GLU A 355 -1.39 -25.41 12.99
C GLU A 355 -1.75 -25.93 14.38
N GLU A 356 -2.22 -27.18 14.50
CA GLU A 356 -2.51 -27.83 15.79
C GLU A 356 -1.24 -27.98 16.64
N THR A 357 -0.14 -28.43 16.03
CA THR A 357 1.14 -28.59 16.74
C THR A 357 1.71 -27.24 17.15
N PHE A 358 1.67 -26.24 16.27
CA PHE A 358 2.16 -24.89 16.56
C PHE A 358 1.29 -24.20 17.63
N GLY A 359 -0.02 -24.31 17.55
CA GLY A 359 -0.97 -23.73 18.50
C GLY A 359 -0.89 -24.34 19.90
N ALA A 360 -0.37 -25.56 20.02
CA ALA A 360 -0.16 -26.23 21.30
C ALA A 360 1.19 -25.88 21.99
N LEU A 361 1.99 -24.98 21.39
CA LEU A 361 3.21 -24.41 21.98
C LEU A 361 2.88 -23.13 22.76
N ASP A 362 3.65 -22.85 23.80
CA ASP A 362 3.63 -21.59 24.54
C ASP A 362 4.29 -20.45 23.74
N GLU A 363 4.18 -19.20 24.19
CA GLU A 363 4.73 -18.04 23.44
C GLU A 363 6.25 -18.15 23.14
N PRO A 364 7.12 -18.56 24.10
CA PRO A 364 8.53 -18.81 23.80
C PRO A 364 8.73 -19.93 22.77
N GLY A 365 7.98 -21.03 22.88
CA GLY A 365 8.02 -22.15 21.95
C GLY A 365 7.55 -21.78 20.54
N GLN A 366 6.51 -20.95 20.41
CA GLN A 366 6.03 -20.43 19.12
C GLN A 366 7.07 -19.52 18.45
N ALA A 367 7.73 -18.65 19.23
CA ALA A 367 8.79 -17.79 18.71
C ALA A 367 10.01 -18.60 18.25
N ALA A 368 10.39 -19.64 19.00
CA ALA A 368 11.45 -20.57 18.63
C ALA A 368 11.10 -21.38 17.37
N ALA A 369 9.86 -21.91 17.29
CA ALA A 369 9.38 -22.65 16.13
C ALA A 369 9.36 -21.77 14.86
N ARG A 370 8.92 -20.50 14.95
CA ARG A 370 8.99 -19.56 13.83
C ARG A 370 10.42 -19.37 13.33
N ARG A 371 11.38 -19.12 14.25
CA ARG A 371 12.80 -18.96 13.88
C ARG A 371 13.36 -20.23 13.24
N LEU A 372 13.03 -21.40 13.78
CA LEU A 372 13.43 -22.69 13.24
C LEU A 372 12.92 -22.88 11.80
N PHE A 373 11.61 -22.81 11.57
CA PHE A 373 11.04 -23.07 10.24
C PHE A 373 11.55 -22.10 9.19
N LEU A 374 11.71 -20.82 9.51
CA LEU A 374 12.29 -19.82 8.62
C LEU A 374 13.72 -20.17 8.21
N ARG A 375 14.50 -20.76 9.11
CA ARG A 375 15.91 -21.14 8.88
C ARG A 375 16.05 -22.41 8.05
N LEU A 376 15.02 -23.25 8.06
CA LEU A 376 14.89 -24.48 7.29
C LEU A 376 14.39 -24.26 5.84
N VAL A 377 14.35 -23.01 5.36
CA VAL A 377 13.85 -22.65 4.02
C VAL A 377 14.92 -21.88 3.25
N VAL A 378 15.06 -22.20 1.96
CA VAL A 378 15.76 -21.36 0.97
C VAL A 378 14.72 -20.65 0.11
N PRO A 379 14.58 -19.31 0.20
CA PRO A 379 13.66 -18.57 -0.64
C PRO A 379 14.08 -18.67 -2.11
N GLY A 380 13.17 -19.06 -2.99
CA GLY A 380 13.41 -19.09 -4.43
C GLY A 380 13.62 -17.69 -5.01
N ASP A 381 14.31 -17.58 -6.15
CA ASP A 381 14.45 -16.33 -6.91
C ASP A 381 13.59 -16.39 -8.18
N GLY A 382 12.27 -16.25 -7.98
CA GLY A 382 11.27 -16.48 -9.03
C GLY A 382 10.89 -17.95 -9.25
N THR A 383 11.46 -18.86 -8.47
CA THR A 383 11.10 -20.30 -8.39
C THR A 383 10.39 -20.62 -7.06
N GLU A 384 9.87 -21.83 -6.92
CA GLU A 384 9.28 -22.30 -5.65
C GLU A 384 10.30 -22.24 -4.50
N ASP A 385 9.80 -22.00 -3.28
CA ASP A 385 10.63 -21.98 -2.07
C ASP A 385 11.05 -23.41 -1.75
N THR A 386 12.34 -23.63 -1.47
CA THR A 386 12.88 -24.98 -1.31
C THR A 386 13.25 -25.28 0.13
N LYS A 387 13.22 -26.57 0.49
CA LYS A 387 13.64 -26.99 1.84
C LYS A 387 15.16 -26.92 2.02
N ARG A 388 15.61 -26.48 3.19
CA ARG A 388 17.02 -26.43 3.58
C ARG A 388 17.30 -27.45 4.68
N ARG A 389 18.37 -28.23 4.49
CA ARG A 389 18.99 -29.00 5.56
C ARG A 389 19.95 -28.10 6.34
N VAL A 390 19.74 -27.98 7.65
CA VAL A 390 20.55 -27.12 8.54
C VAL A 390 21.22 -27.99 9.59
N PRO A 391 22.53 -27.85 9.83
CA PRO A 391 23.19 -28.61 10.85
C PRO A 391 22.56 -28.39 12.24
N ARG A 392 22.44 -29.43 13.08
CA ARG A 392 21.87 -29.30 14.43
C ARG A 392 22.72 -28.37 15.30
N SER A 393 24.04 -28.36 15.09
CA SER A 393 24.97 -27.40 15.71
C SER A 393 24.68 -25.93 15.38
N ASP A 394 23.91 -25.69 14.31
CA ASP A 394 23.61 -24.35 13.79
C ASP A 394 22.20 -23.89 14.18
N LEU A 395 21.58 -24.55 15.16
CA LEU A 395 20.24 -24.27 15.66
C LEU A 395 20.28 -24.05 17.18
N ASP A 396 19.94 -22.83 17.62
CA ASP A 396 19.74 -22.50 19.04
C ASP A 396 18.31 -22.86 19.48
N THR A 397 17.84 -24.06 19.13
CA THR A 397 16.46 -24.53 19.40
C THR A 397 16.49 -25.65 20.45
N PRO A 398 15.65 -25.61 21.51
CA PRO A 398 15.60 -26.67 22.51
C PRO A 398 15.26 -28.03 21.89
N ASP A 399 15.90 -29.08 22.38
CA ASP A 399 15.72 -30.45 21.89
C ASP A 399 14.28 -30.94 22.03
N GLU A 400 13.61 -30.60 23.13
CA GLU A 400 12.19 -30.88 23.37
C GLU A 400 11.28 -30.35 22.26
N LEU A 401 11.59 -29.16 21.72
CA LEU A 401 10.81 -28.56 20.62
C LEU A 401 11.09 -29.30 19.30
N LEU A 402 12.34 -29.66 19.04
CA LEU A 402 12.71 -30.45 17.85
C LEU A 402 12.03 -31.82 17.89
N GLU A 403 12.08 -32.52 19.03
CA GLU A 403 11.42 -33.81 19.23
C GLU A 403 9.91 -33.72 19.03
N ARG A 404 9.26 -32.70 19.58
CA ARG A 404 7.81 -32.50 19.41
C ARG A 404 7.41 -32.23 17.96
N LEU A 405 8.18 -31.41 17.24
CA LEU A 405 7.95 -31.14 15.82
C LEU A 405 8.27 -32.35 14.93
N ALA A 406 9.25 -33.17 15.32
CA ALA A 406 9.59 -34.42 14.64
C ALA A 406 8.54 -35.51 14.89
N ALA A 407 8.00 -35.61 16.11
CA ALA A 407 6.90 -36.49 16.46
C ALA A 407 5.63 -36.16 15.66
N ALA A 408 5.35 -34.86 15.48
CA ALA A 408 4.30 -34.36 14.59
C ALA A 408 4.65 -34.43 13.09
N ARG A 409 5.87 -34.84 12.75
CA ARG A 409 6.40 -34.98 11.38
C ARG A 409 6.37 -33.71 10.54
N LEU A 410 6.57 -32.57 11.19
CA LEU A 410 6.75 -31.30 10.49
C LEU A 410 8.21 -31.09 10.09
N ILE A 411 9.13 -31.66 10.88
CA ILE A 411 10.56 -31.71 10.59
C ILE A 411 11.05 -33.15 10.61
N SER A 412 12.16 -33.40 9.93
CA SER A 412 12.94 -34.61 10.07
C SER A 412 14.29 -34.26 10.69
N ILE A 413 14.68 -35.07 11.67
CA ILE A 413 15.96 -34.95 12.37
C ILE A 413 16.87 -36.07 11.84
N ASP A 414 18.05 -35.69 11.41
CA ASP A 414 19.19 -36.55 11.09
C ASP A 414 20.27 -36.38 12.17
N ARG A 415 21.34 -37.18 12.15
CA ARG A 415 22.45 -37.10 13.14
C ARG A 415 22.89 -35.68 13.41
N ASP A 416 23.24 -35.00 12.33
CA ASP A 416 23.85 -33.68 12.39
C ASP A 416 22.97 -32.62 11.77
N SER A 417 21.72 -32.91 11.39
CA SER A 417 20.92 -31.92 10.66
C SER A 417 19.43 -32.02 10.88
N VAL A 418 18.75 -30.89 10.69
CA VAL A 418 17.31 -30.77 10.73
C VAL A 418 16.86 -30.22 9.38
N GLU A 419 15.80 -30.78 8.83
CA GLU A 419 15.15 -30.28 7.63
C GLU A 419 13.62 -30.40 7.77
N PRO A 420 12.82 -29.61 7.02
CA PRO A 420 11.38 -29.84 6.92
C PRO A 420 11.12 -31.26 6.44
N ALA A 421 10.18 -31.98 7.07
CA ALA A 421 9.87 -33.36 6.69
C ALA A 421 9.44 -33.44 5.22
N HIS A 422 8.70 -32.42 4.75
CA HIS A 422 8.22 -32.32 3.38
C HIS A 422 8.26 -30.88 2.86
N GLU A 423 8.67 -30.69 1.62
CA GLU A 423 8.69 -29.39 0.94
C GLU A 423 7.27 -28.83 0.71
N ALA A 424 6.27 -29.73 0.61
CA ALA A 424 4.87 -29.35 0.57
C ALA A 424 4.43 -28.50 1.79
N LEU A 425 5.10 -28.63 2.95
CA LEU A 425 4.81 -27.85 4.14
C LEU A 425 4.98 -26.34 3.92
N LEU A 426 5.96 -25.96 3.09
CA LEU A 426 6.33 -24.56 2.85
C LEU A 426 5.20 -23.78 2.16
N HIS A 427 4.38 -24.46 1.37
CA HIS A 427 3.24 -23.89 0.65
C HIS A 427 1.89 -24.27 1.25
N ALA A 428 1.79 -25.44 1.88
CA ALA A 428 0.55 -25.93 2.45
C ALA A 428 0.17 -25.23 3.76
N TRP A 429 1.14 -24.77 4.56
CA TRP A 429 0.88 -24.08 5.82
C TRP A 429 0.84 -22.55 5.62
N PRO A 430 -0.35 -21.89 5.64
CA PRO A 430 -0.47 -20.48 5.25
C PRO A 430 0.34 -19.52 6.12
N ARG A 431 0.48 -19.85 7.41
CA ARG A 431 1.26 -19.06 8.38
C ARG A 431 2.75 -19.05 8.03
N LEU A 432 3.32 -20.21 7.71
CA LEU A 432 4.71 -20.33 7.28
C LEU A 432 4.94 -19.64 5.93
N ALA A 433 4.04 -19.82 4.97
CA ALA A 433 4.10 -19.11 3.69
C ALA A 433 4.09 -17.58 3.88
N GLY A 434 3.28 -17.06 4.81
CA GLY A 434 3.26 -15.66 5.20
C GLY A 434 4.57 -15.17 5.81
N TRP A 435 5.18 -15.96 6.71
CA TRP A 435 6.50 -15.64 7.27
C TRP A 435 7.59 -15.59 6.21
N ILE A 436 7.64 -16.60 5.33
CA ILE A 436 8.61 -16.66 4.24
C ILE A 436 8.45 -15.43 3.34
N ALA A 437 7.22 -15.08 2.96
CA ALA A 437 6.95 -13.94 2.10
C ALA A 437 7.38 -12.59 2.72
N HIS A 438 7.17 -12.41 4.03
CA HIS A 438 7.55 -11.18 4.74
C HIS A 438 9.06 -11.06 4.93
N ASP A 439 9.75 -12.16 5.22
CA ASP A 439 11.17 -12.17 5.62
C ASP A 439 12.14 -12.54 4.47
N ARG A 440 11.70 -12.57 3.20
CA ARG A 440 12.51 -13.08 2.06
C ARG A 440 13.93 -12.51 1.95
N GLU A 441 14.08 -11.18 2.04
CA GLU A 441 15.38 -10.52 1.89
C GLU A 441 16.31 -10.79 3.09
N ASP A 442 15.72 -10.84 4.30
CA ASP A 442 16.41 -11.16 5.53
C ASP A 442 16.91 -12.61 5.51
N LEU A 443 16.09 -13.56 5.07
CA LEU A 443 16.45 -14.97 4.94
C LEU A 443 17.64 -15.20 3.99
N ARG A 444 17.64 -14.52 2.84
CA ARG A 444 18.78 -14.57 1.89
C ARG A 444 20.06 -14.02 2.51
N THR A 445 19.93 -12.98 3.30
CA THR A 445 21.08 -12.37 4.00
C THR A 445 21.59 -13.27 5.12
N GLN A 446 20.70 -13.85 5.92
CA GLN A 446 21.05 -14.85 6.93
C GLN A 446 21.76 -16.06 6.32
N HIS A 447 21.29 -16.56 5.18
CA HIS A 447 21.93 -17.67 4.47
C HIS A 447 23.38 -17.33 4.08
N ARG A 448 23.61 -16.16 3.48
CA ARG A 448 24.97 -15.68 3.16
C ARG A 448 25.84 -15.49 4.40
N ILE A 449 25.26 -15.14 5.56
CA ILE A 449 26.00 -15.03 6.82
C ILE A 449 26.39 -16.42 7.34
N ALA A 450 25.49 -17.40 7.27
CA ALA A 450 25.76 -18.78 7.68
C ALA A 450 26.91 -19.41 6.87
N GLU A 451 26.90 -19.22 5.55
CA GLU A 451 27.97 -19.69 4.66
C GLU A 451 29.31 -19.01 4.98
N ALA A 452 29.30 -17.69 5.13
CA ALA A 452 30.51 -16.94 5.48
C ALA A 452 31.06 -17.32 6.86
N THR A 453 30.19 -17.60 7.83
CA THR A 453 30.55 -18.09 9.16
C THR A 453 31.23 -19.46 9.06
N THR A 454 30.73 -20.34 8.21
CA THR A 454 31.32 -21.66 7.97
C THR A 454 32.70 -21.55 7.34
N VAL A 455 32.86 -20.68 6.33
CA VAL A 455 34.17 -20.41 5.72
C VAL A 455 35.15 -19.84 6.74
N TRP A 456 34.72 -18.88 7.57
CA TRP A 456 35.57 -18.27 8.60
C TRP A 456 36.10 -19.30 9.60
N GLU A 457 35.25 -20.18 10.09
CA GLU A 457 35.67 -21.23 11.02
C GLU A 457 36.55 -22.29 10.38
N ALA A 458 36.25 -22.71 9.15
CA ALA A 458 37.07 -23.67 8.41
C ALA A 458 38.51 -23.15 8.18
N HIS A 459 38.68 -21.82 8.09
CA HIS A 459 39.98 -21.17 7.98
C HIS A 459 40.56 -20.76 9.34
N GLY A 460 40.18 -21.43 10.44
CA GLY A 460 40.76 -21.18 11.76
C GLY A 460 40.42 -19.80 12.33
N ARG A 461 39.27 -19.24 11.94
CA ARG A 461 38.80 -17.89 12.30
C ARG A 461 39.69 -16.76 11.74
N ASP A 462 40.22 -16.94 10.53
CA ASP A 462 41.04 -15.94 9.84
C ASP A 462 40.29 -14.59 9.66
N PRO A 463 40.84 -13.47 10.19
CA PRO A 463 40.29 -12.13 10.02
C PRO A 463 40.06 -11.66 8.56
N ASP A 464 40.71 -12.28 7.57
CA ASP A 464 40.53 -11.93 6.15
C ASP A 464 39.26 -12.50 5.52
N THR A 465 38.63 -13.47 6.18
CA THR A 465 37.34 -14.03 5.74
C THR A 465 36.13 -13.32 6.37
N LEU A 466 36.36 -12.40 7.32
CA LEU A 466 35.30 -11.60 7.96
C LEU A 466 34.66 -10.60 7.00
N TYR A 467 33.36 -10.36 7.16
CA TYR A 467 32.66 -9.29 6.46
C TYR A 467 33.22 -7.90 6.84
N ARG A 468 33.26 -7.01 5.84
CA ARG A 468 33.74 -5.62 5.97
C ARG A 468 32.78 -4.67 5.26
N GLY A 469 32.71 -3.43 5.74
CA GLY A 469 31.90 -2.36 5.12
C GLY A 469 30.41 -2.71 5.03
N ALA A 470 29.78 -2.46 3.88
CA ALA A 470 28.34 -2.62 3.69
C ALA A 470 27.82 -4.03 4.02
N ARG A 471 28.60 -5.10 3.75
CA ARG A 471 28.23 -6.48 4.09
C ARG A 471 28.17 -6.71 5.61
N LEU A 472 29.07 -6.08 6.36
CA LEU A 472 29.08 -6.17 7.83
C LEU A 472 27.94 -5.35 8.44
N GLU A 473 27.66 -4.17 7.89
CA GLU A 473 26.54 -3.33 8.34
C GLU A 473 25.19 -4.03 8.14
N GLN A 474 25.00 -4.65 6.96
CA GLN A 474 23.80 -5.42 6.67
C GLN A 474 23.67 -6.63 7.60
N ALA A 475 24.77 -7.33 7.89
CA ALA A 475 24.77 -8.45 8.84
C ALA A 475 24.50 -8.02 10.29
N ALA A 476 24.96 -6.84 10.70
CA ALA A 476 24.74 -6.30 12.04
C ALA A 476 23.27 -5.98 12.32
N ARG A 477 22.48 -5.57 11.32
CA ARG A 477 21.03 -5.32 11.48
C ARG A 477 20.23 -6.57 11.82
N LEU A 478 20.72 -7.73 11.40
CA LEU A 478 20.07 -9.02 11.63
C LEU A 478 20.57 -9.74 12.88
N ARG A 479 21.48 -9.13 13.65
CA ARG A 479 22.20 -9.76 14.76
C ARG A 479 21.30 -10.48 15.77
N GLU A 480 20.15 -9.90 16.11
CA GLU A 480 19.19 -10.50 17.07
C GLU A 480 18.44 -11.73 16.52
N ARG A 481 18.46 -11.92 15.20
CA ARG A 481 17.82 -13.03 14.49
C ARG A 481 18.82 -14.15 14.11
N LEU A 482 20.11 -13.96 14.39
CA LEU A 482 21.20 -14.91 14.09
C LEU A 482 21.43 -15.88 15.25
N THR A 483 22.09 -17.01 14.98
CA THR A 483 22.54 -17.91 16.05
C THR A 483 23.77 -17.39 16.76
N ALA A 484 24.09 -17.95 17.93
CA ALA A 484 25.29 -17.58 18.69
C ALA A 484 26.57 -17.65 17.84
N ARG A 485 26.68 -18.66 16.98
CA ARG A 485 27.81 -18.87 16.05
C ARG A 485 27.94 -17.75 15.02
N GLU A 486 26.84 -17.41 14.35
CA GLU A 486 26.78 -16.34 13.34
C GLU A 486 26.94 -14.96 13.97
N ALA A 487 26.36 -14.73 15.14
CA ALA A 487 26.55 -13.52 15.91
C ALA A 487 28.02 -13.32 16.29
N ALA A 488 28.74 -14.40 16.65
CA ALA A 488 30.17 -14.34 16.91
C ALA A 488 30.99 -13.96 15.66
N PHE A 489 30.61 -14.42 14.47
CA PHE A 489 31.22 -13.98 13.21
C PHE A 489 31.00 -12.49 12.95
N VAL A 490 29.76 -12.00 13.12
CA VAL A 490 29.43 -10.58 12.95
C VAL A 490 30.15 -9.72 13.99
N ASP A 491 30.18 -10.16 15.25
CA ASP A 491 30.86 -9.45 16.34
C ASP A 491 32.38 -9.40 16.13
N ALA A 492 32.98 -10.48 15.60
CA ALA A 492 34.39 -10.50 15.20
C ALA A 492 34.69 -9.51 14.06
N GLY A 493 33.80 -9.41 13.07
CA GLY A 493 33.86 -8.39 12.01
C GLY A 493 33.80 -6.97 12.57
N LEU A 494 32.86 -6.69 13.47
CA LEU A 494 32.71 -5.39 14.14
C LEU A 494 33.94 -5.06 15.01
N ALA A 495 34.51 -6.05 15.69
CA ALA A 495 35.73 -5.89 16.49
C ALA A 495 36.96 -5.62 15.61
N ALA A 496 37.09 -6.31 14.48
CA ALA A 496 38.17 -6.11 13.51
C ALA A 496 38.09 -4.71 12.87
N GLU A 497 36.90 -4.23 12.52
CA GLU A 497 36.71 -2.86 12.00
C GLU A 497 37.08 -1.80 13.05
N ARG A 498 36.70 -2.00 14.32
CA ARG A 498 37.12 -1.14 15.44
C ARG A 498 38.64 -1.18 15.64
N ALA A 499 39.27 -2.36 15.55
CA ALA A 499 40.72 -2.52 15.68
C ALA A 499 41.49 -1.85 14.53
N VAL A 500 41.02 -1.97 13.29
CA VAL A 500 41.56 -1.26 12.11
C VAL A 500 41.36 0.25 12.24
N ALA A 501 40.20 0.70 12.72
CA ALA A 501 39.96 2.12 13.00
C ALA A 501 40.92 2.67 14.08
N VAL A 502 41.20 1.89 15.13
CA VAL A 502 42.16 2.25 16.20
C VAL A 502 43.62 2.18 15.71
N ALA A 503 43.99 1.21 14.88
CA ALA A 503 45.32 1.06 14.29
C ALA A 503 45.60 2.14 13.23
N ARG A 504 44.61 2.48 12.40
CA ARG A 504 44.65 3.67 11.52
C ARG A 504 44.77 4.95 12.33
N ARG A 505 44.09 5.08 13.47
CA ARG A 505 44.25 6.23 14.39
C ARG A 505 45.67 6.31 14.99
N ARG A 506 46.31 5.20 15.37
CA ARG A 506 47.69 5.20 15.94
C ARG A 506 48.79 5.47 14.90
N SER A 507 48.69 4.89 13.70
CA SER A 507 49.65 5.10 12.61
C SER A 507 49.45 6.45 11.90
N ALA A 508 48.21 6.93 11.78
CA ALA A 508 47.92 8.30 11.36
C ALA A 508 48.41 9.31 12.40
N ARG A 509 48.21 9.13 13.71
CA ARG A 509 48.67 10.12 14.72
C ARG A 509 50.15 10.52 14.60
N ARG A 510 51.07 9.62 14.23
CA ARG A 510 52.51 9.94 14.15
C ARG A 510 52.93 10.69 12.87
N ARG A 511 52.25 10.48 11.73
CA ARG A 511 52.48 11.23 10.47
C ARG A 511 51.52 12.41 10.29
N SER A 512 50.31 12.27 10.81
CA SER A 512 49.28 13.29 10.85
C SER A 512 49.51 14.31 11.96
N MET A 513 50.27 14.11 13.04
CA MET A 513 50.56 15.26 13.94
C MET A 513 51.38 16.38 13.26
N LEU A 514 52.32 16.02 12.36
CA LEU A 514 53.07 17.00 11.56
C LEU A 514 52.23 17.56 10.40
N MET A 515 51.43 16.73 9.72
CA MET A 515 50.59 17.17 8.59
C MET A 515 49.25 17.82 9.01
N ILE A 516 48.66 17.49 10.17
CA ILE A 516 47.47 18.12 10.75
C ILE A 516 47.82 19.49 11.29
N GLY A 517 49.00 19.68 11.89
CA GLY A 517 49.47 21.01 12.29
C GLY A 517 49.49 21.97 11.09
N LEU A 518 50.04 21.51 9.95
CA LEU A 518 50.07 22.30 8.71
C LEU A 518 48.70 22.41 8.05
N ALA A 519 47.93 21.32 7.96
CA ALA A 519 46.62 21.29 7.31
C ALA A 519 45.54 22.08 8.07
N VAL A 520 45.51 22.01 9.40
CA VAL A 520 44.60 22.81 10.25
C VAL A 520 44.91 24.29 10.13
N LEU A 521 46.18 24.68 10.05
CA LEU A 521 46.56 26.06 9.79
C LEU A 521 46.06 26.55 8.42
N THR A 522 46.23 25.76 7.36
CA THR A 522 45.70 26.10 6.02
C THR A 522 44.16 26.08 5.95
N VAL A 523 43.47 25.15 6.61
CA VAL A 523 42.00 25.08 6.62
C VAL A 523 41.40 26.19 7.49
N LEU A 524 42.07 26.59 8.58
CA LEU A 524 41.67 27.77 9.35
C LEU A 524 41.89 29.05 8.55
N LEU A 525 43.01 29.20 7.84
CA LEU A 525 43.28 30.36 6.96
C LEU A 525 42.33 30.41 5.74
N ALA A 526 42.05 29.27 5.11
CA ALA A 526 41.10 29.17 4.02
C ALA A 526 39.66 29.36 4.51
N GLY A 527 39.32 28.81 5.66
CA GLY A 527 38.01 28.95 6.31
C GLY A 527 37.74 30.38 6.74
N THR A 528 38.70 31.07 7.37
CA THR A 528 38.57 32.50 7.68
C THR A 528 38.51 33.35 6.43
N SER A 529 39.22 33.00 5.36
CA SER A 529 39.12 33.71 4.07
C SER A 529 37.77 33.51 3.39
N ILE A 530 37.22 32.29 3.41
CA ILE A 530 35.89 31.98 2.86
C ILE A 530 34.80 32.66 3.69
N VAL A 531 34.89 32.63 5.03
CA VAL A 531 33.96 33.32 5.92
C VAL A 531 34.10 34.84 5.78
N ALA A 532 35.30 35.40 5.63
CA ALA A 532 35.51 36.83 5.42
C ALA A 532 34.95 37.29 4.07
N VAL A 533 35.15 36.52 2.99
CA VAL A 533 34.58 36.83 1.68
C VAL A 533 33.06 36.65 1.68
N ALA A 534 32.53 35.62 2.36
CA ALA A 534 31.09 35.43 2.52
C ALA A 534 30.46 36.55 3.36
N ALA A 535 31.10 36.94 4.46
CA ALA A 535 30.69 38.06 5.30
C ALA A 535 30.78 39.39 4.55
N GLN A 536 31.82 39.62 3.74
CA GLN A 536 31.96 40.83 2.92
C GLN A 536 30.92 40.88 1.79
N ARG A 537 30.61 39.74 1.16
CA ARG A 537 29.51 39.64 0.17
C ARG A 537 28.16 39.91 0.83
N SER A 538 27.90 39.32 2.00
CA SER A 538 26.67 39.56 2.76
C SER A 538 26.54 41.03 3.19
N ALA A 539 27.63 41.62 3.69
CA ALA A 539 27.65 43.03 4.09
C ALA A 539 27.44 43.98 2.90
N THR A 540 27.97 43.64 1.73
CA THR A 540 27.77 44.42 0.50
C THR A 540 26.33 44.34 0.00
N LEU A 541 25.71 43.15 0.05
CA LEU A 541 24.30 42.97 -0.29
C LEU A 541 23.39 43.76 0.67
N GLN A 542 23.59 43.59 1.98
CA GLN A 542 22.83 44.32 3.00
C GLN A 542 22.99 45.83 2.88
N ARG A 543 24.21 46.32 2.58
CA ARG A 543 24.47 47.74 2.33
C ARG A 543 23.71 48.22 1.09
N ASN A 544 23.77 47.49 -0.03
CA ASN A 544 23.10 47.89 -1.26
C ASN A 544 21.57 47.89 -1.10
N GLU A 545 21.01 46.92 -0.38
CA GLU A 545 19.59 46.89 -0.02
C GLU A 545 19.23 48.11 0.83
N ALA A 546 19.99 48.40 1.88
CA ALA A 546 19.75 49.57 2.74
C ALA A 546 19.83 50.90 1.97
N LEU A 547 20.78 51.02 1.03
CA LEU A 547 20.89 52.19 0.15
C LEU A 547 19.73 52.29 -0.84
N SER A 548 19.31 51.17 -1.44
CA SER A 548 18.14 51.11 -2.32
C SER A 548 16.86 51.53 -1.61
N LEU A 549 16.64 51.06 -0.38
CA LEU A 549 15.47 51.44 0.44
C LEU A 549 15.49 52.92 0.81
N ARG A 550 16.65 53.49 1.19
CA ARG A 550 16.78 54.93 1.46
C ARG A 550 16.53 55.78 0.21
N ALA A 551 17.06 55.37 -0.94
CA ALA A 551 16.83 56.05 -2.21
C ALA A 551 15.36 55.95 -2.64
N THR A 552 14.71 54.82 -2.39
CA THR A 552 13.27 54.61 -2.60
C THR A 552 12.44 55.57 -1.77
N ASP A 553 12.76 55.73 -0.48
CA ASP A 553 12.05 56.68 0.40
C ASP A 553 12.27 58.13 -0.03
N ALA A 554 13.51 58.48 -0.42
CA ALA A 554 13.81 59.79 -0.98
C ALA A 554 13.05 60.04 -2.28
N ALA A 555 12.98 59.07 -3.20
CA ALA A 555 12.20 59.16 -4.43
C ALA A 555 10.71 59.37 -4.14
N ARG A 556 10.16 58.70 -3.12
CA ARG A 556 8.77 58.90 -2.68
C ARG A 556 8.49 60.36 -2.29
N GLY A 557 9.40 61.00 -1.55
CA GLY A 557 9.28 62.42 -1.19
C GLY A 557 9.33 63.38 -2.38
N LEU A 558 9.83 62.93 -3.53
CA LEU A 558 9.94 63.74 -4.75
C LEU A 558 8.73 63.62 -5.68
N LEU A 559 7.86 62.61 -5.50
CA LEU A 559 6.73 62.31 -6.40
C LEU A 559 5.92 63.56 -6.79
N GLY A 560 5.49 64.36 -5.81
CA GLY A 560 4.60 65.51 -6.07
C GLY A 560 5.31 66.83 -6.42
N SER A 561 6.65 66.90 -6.36
CA SER A 561 7.40 68.15 -6.61
C SER A 561 8.37 68.05 -7.78
N ARG A 562 9.03 66.91 -7.94
CA ARG A 562 10.08 66.65 -8.93
C ARG A 562 9.97 65.21 -9.45
N PRO A 563 8.88 64.86 -10.15
CA PRO A 563 8.60 63.47 -10.52
C PRO A 563 9.65 62.84 -11.44
N TYR A 564 10.26 63.63 -12.35
CA TYR A 564 11.36 63.13 -13.20
C TYR A 564 12.63 62.78 -12.40
N GLU A 565 12.93 63.53 -11.34
CA GLU A 565 14.04 63.16 -10.44
C GLU A 565 13.68 61.92 -9.61
N ALA A 566 12.42 61.81 -9.17
CA ALA A 566 11.92 60.62 -8.47
C ALA A 566 12.06 59.36 -9.33
N GLU A 567 11.73 59.44 -10.61
CA GLU A 567 11.78 58.34 -11.58
C GLU A 567 13.22 57.87 -11.83
N ALA A 568 14.13 58.81 -12.10
CA ALA A 568 15.55 58.50 -12.27
C ALA A 568 16.15 57.86 -11.00
N LEU A 569 15.82 58.40 -9.82
CA LEU A 569 16.29 57.89 -8.53
C LEU A 569 15.70 56.50 -8.21
N ALA A 570 14.42 56.26 -8.52
CA ALA A 570 13.79 54.96 -8.32
C ALA A 570 14.40 53.89 -9.24
N LEU A 571 14.69 54.21 -10.51
CA LEU A 571 15.39 53.28 -11.40
C LEU A 571 16.81 52.99 -10.89
N ALA A 572 17.53 54.00 -10.39
CA ALA A 572 18.84 53.79 -9.79
C ALA A 572 18.78 52.91 -8.53
N ALA A 573 17.77 53.10 -7.68
CA ALA A 573 17.54 52.26 -6.51
C ALA A 573 17.33 50.79 -6.92
N TYR A 574 16.43 50.55 -7.90
CA TYR A 574 16.19 49.22 -8.45
C TYR A 574 17.45 48.58 -9.06
N ARG A 575 18.30 49.38 -9.73
CA ARG A 575 19.57 48.92 -10.30
C ARG A 575 20.63 48.63 -9.24
N ILE A 576 20.58 49.26 -8.08
CA ILE A 576 21.49 48.99 -6.96
C ILE A 576 21.11 47.69 -6.25
N ALA A 577 19.84 47.55 -5.88
CA ALA A 577 19.26 46.33 -5.36
C ALA A 577 17.78 46.24 -5.76
N PRO A 578 17.36 45.19 -6.52
CA PRO A 578 16.00 45.03 -7.00
C PRO A 578 15.10 44.44 -5.89
N THR A 579 14.74 45.28 -4.91
CA THR A 579 13.76 44.91 -3.87
C THR A 579 12.33 45.18 -4.34
N ALA A 580 11.34 44.60 -3.65
CA ALA A 580 9.93 44.86 -3.93
C ALA A 580 9.60 46.36 -3.82
N GLU A 581 10.14 47.04 -2.81
CA GLU A 581 9.94 48.46 -2.58
C GLU A 581 10.52 49.32 -3.72
N SER A 582 11.75 49.01 -4.16
CA SER A 582 12.39 49.76 -5.26
C SER A 582 11.66 49.58 -6.59
N ARG A 583 11.09 48.38 -6.82
CA ARG A 583 10.24 48.09 -7.98
C ARG A 583 8.95 48.89 -7.92
N ASP A 584 8.23 48.83 -6.80
CA ASP A 584 6.96 49.51 -6.61
C ASP A 584 7.14 51.03 -6.75
N MET A 585 8.23 51.56 -6.19
CA MET A 585 8.58 52.97 -6.31
C MET A 585 8.91 53.38 -7.75
N LEU A 586 9.56 52.52 -8.53
CA LEU A 586 9.81 52.81 -9.95
C LEU A 586 8.50 52.94 -10.74
N VAL A 587 7.54 52.03 -10.51
CA VAL A 587 6.22 52.12 -11.17
C VAL A 587 5.48 53.41 -10.76
N LEU A 588 5.47 53.74 -9.47
CA LEU A 588 4.83 54.96 -8.97
C LEU A 588 5.50 56.24 -9.48
N ALA A 589 6.83 56.29 -9.49
CA ALA A 589 7.57 57.46 -9.94
C ALA A 589 7.41 57.69 -11.44
N HIS A 590 7.40 56.61 -12.23
CA HIS A 590 7.08 56.69 -13.65
C HIS A 590 5.65 57.20 -13.89
N ALA A 591 4.66 56.66 -13.15
CA ALA A 591 3.28 57.11 -13.27
C ALA A 591 3.08 58.58 -12.89
N ALA A 592 3.82 59.10 -11.91
CA ALA A 592 3.82 60.51 -11.56
C ALA A 592 4.52 61.39 -12.61
N ALA A 593 5.60 60.90 -13.24
CA ALA A 593 6.34 61.62 -14.28
C ALA A 593 5.54 61.79 -15.59
N GLU A 594 4.73 60.79 -15.91
CA GLU A 594 3.84 60.77 -17.07
C GLU A 594 2.41 61.23 -16.74
N ALA A 595 2.17 61.73 -15.53
CA ALA A 595 0.83 62.12 -15.11
C ALA A 595 0.26 63.26 -15.97
N GLY A 596 -0.97 63.06 -16.45
CA GLY A 596 -1.72 64.09 -17.18
C GLY A 596 -2.57 64.96 -16.27
N THR A 597 -2.68 66.26 -16.57
CA THR A 597 -3.62 67.18 -15.90
C THR A 597 -4.44 67.96 -16.95
N LEU A 598 -5.77 67.94 -16.84
CA LEU A 598 -6.67 68.71 -17.72
C LEU A 598 -7.23 70.00 -17.07
N GLY A 599 -6.75 70.37 -15.88
CA GLY A 599 -7.20 71.56 -15.15
C GLY A 599 -7.35 71.31 -13.64
N LEU A 600 -8.17 72.10 -12.96
CA LEU A 600 -8.48 71.90 -11.53
C LEU A 600 -9.29 70.61 -11.36
N GLY A 601 -8.70 69.58 -10.75
CA GLY A 601 -9.50 68.67 -9.94
C GLY A 601 -10.23 67.52 -10.66
N TYR A 602 -9.61 66.46 -11.17
CA TYR A 602 -10.35 65.27 -11.60
C TYR A 602 -11.18 64.67 -10.45
N VAL A 603 -12.44 64.34 -10.76
CA VAL A 603 -13.36 63.64 -9.86
C VAL A 603 -13.41 62.15 -10.20
N THR A 604 -13.28 61.79 -11.48
CA THR A 604 -13.22 60.41 -11.98
C THR A 604 -12.19 60.28 -13.09
N THR A 605 -11.63 59.08 -13.28
CA THR A 605 -10.72 58.78 -14.40
C THR A 605 -11.43 59.04 -15.72
N PRO A 606 -10.83 59.83 -16.64
CA PRO A 606 -11.44 60.15 -17.93
C PRO A 606 -11.81 58.91 -18.77
N GLY A 607 -12.83 59.05 -19.62
CA GLY A 607 -13.19 58.05 -20.62
C GLY A 607 -13.98 58.63 -21.78
N ARG A 608 -15.27 58.31 -21.85
CA ARG A 608 -16.22 58.98 -22.76
C ARG A 608 -16.43 60.44 -22.35
N ILE A 609 -16.42 60.70 -21.04
CA ILE A 609 -16.43 62.03 -20.45
C ILE A 609 -15.29 62.17 -19.43
N ALA A 610 -14.92 63.40 -19.09
CA ALA A 610 -14.12 63.70 -17.91
C ALA A 610 -14.93 64.64 -17.01
N ILE A 611 -14.77 64.49 -15.70
CA ILE A 611 -15.45 65.30 -14.71
C ILE A 611 -14.40 65.96 -13.83
N THR A 612 -14.46 67.28 -13.73
CA THR A 612 -13.55 68.05 -12.89
C THR A 612 -14.30 68.93 -11.90
N MET A 613 -13.80 69.08 -10.69
CA MET A 613 -14.40 69.93 -9.67
C MET A 613 -13.99 71.39 -9.86
N GLN A 614 -14.96 72.28 -10.00
CA GLN A 614 -14.77 73.71 -9.91
C GLN A 614 -15.03 74.17 -8.47
N PRO A 615 -14.04 74.78 -7.78
CA PRO A 615 -14.23 75.26 -6.43
C PRO A 615 -15.25 76.41 -6.39
N ALA A 616 -15.95 76.56 -5.27
CA ALA A 616 -16.84 77.69 -5.03
C ALA A 616 -16.05 79.02 -5.16
N PHE A 617 -16.66 80.01 -5.82
CA PHE A 617 -16.06 81.33 -5.99
C PHE A 617 -17.09 82.43 -5.76
N GLY A 618 -16.90 83.23 -4.70
CA GLY A 618 -17.88 84.21 -4.24
C GLY A 618 -19.18 83.52 -3.80
N ASP A 619 -20.32 83.99 -4.31
CA ASP A 619 -21.65 83.42 -4.05
C ASP A 619 -21.99 82.20 -4.93
N ARG A 620 -21.07 81.77 -5.81
CA ARG A 620 -21.28 80.56 -6.65
C ARG A 620 -20.90 79.31 -5.87
N PRO A 621 -21.81 78.33 -5.70
CA PRO A 621 -21.48 77.05 -5.08
C PRO A 621 -20.46 76.27 -5.93
N ALA A 622 -19.79 75.30 -5.32
CA ALA A 622 -18.93 74.38 -6.05
C ALA A 622 -19.76 73.58 -7.06
N THR A 623 -19.26 73.45 -8.29
CA THR A 623 -19.90 72.68 -9.36
C THR A 623 -18.91 71.67 -9.92
N GLU A 624 -19.43 70.64 -10.57
CA GLU A 624 -18.60 69.70 -11.33
C GLU A 624 -18.79 69.94 -12.83
N GLN A 625 -17.70 70.26 -13.51
CA GLN A 625 -17.66 70.51 -14.95
C GLN A 625 -17.50 69.20 -15.71
N LEU A 626 -18.39 68.96 -16.66
CA LEU A 626 -18.26 67.87 -17.61
C LEU A 626 -17.42 68.30 -18.80
N TRP A 627 -16.63 67.38 -19.33
CA TRP A 627 -15.81 67.56 -20.52
C TRP A 627 -16.06 66.42 -21.48
N ARG A 628 -16.02 66.73 -22.78
CA ARG A 628 -16.11 65.73 -23.85
C ARG A 628 -14.81 65.71 -24.67
N PRO A 629 -14.39 64.53 -25.15
CA PRO A 629 -13.21 64.42 -25.99
C PRO A 629 -13.44 65.11 -27.34
N SER A 630 -12.41 65.79 -27.85
CA SER A 630 -12.40 66.52 -29.12
C SER A 630 -10.98 66.50 -29.73
N ASN A 631 -10.74 65.65 -30.73
CA ASN A 631 -9.48 65.54 -31.49
C ASN A 631 -8.20 65.65 -30.65
N GLY A 632 -8.02 64.75 -29.69
CA GLY A 632 -6.83 64.72 -28.83
C GLY A 632 -6.81 65.77 -27.72
N SER A 633 -7.90 66.54 -27.55
CA SER A 633 -8.10 67.49 -26.46
C SER A 633 -9.45 67.28 -25.78
N TRP A 634 -9.71 68.01 -24.70
CA TRP A 634 -10.97 68.00 -23.99
C TRP A 634 -11.63 69.38 -24.09
N THR A 635 -12.91 69.40 -24.45
CA THR A 635 -13.70 70.64 -24.53
C THR A 635 -14.75 70.65 -23.43
N PRO A 636 -15.03 71.81 -22.80
CA PRO A 636 -16.03 71.89 -21.75
C PRO A 636 -17.42 71.60 -22.34
N ALA A 637 -18.24 70.90 -21.57
CA ALA A 637 -19.64 70.58 -21.85
C ALA A 637 -20.54 71.21 -20.77
N GLY A 638 -21.55 70.49 -20.27
CA GLY A 638 -22.43 70.96 -19.20
C GLY A 638 -21.79 70.95 -17.80
N GLU A 639 -22.49 71.54 -16.84
CA GLU A 639 -22.12 71.55 -15.42
C GLU A 639 -23.15 70.78 -14.59
N LEU A 640 -22.67 70.09 -13.55
CA LEU A 640 -23.47 69.43 -12.54
C LEU A 640 -23.50 70.30 -11.28
N PRO A 641 -24.66 70.86 -10.90
CA PRO A 641 -24.80 71.56 -9.64
C PRO A 641 -24.76 70.54 -8.50
N THR A 642 -23.58 70.38 -7.92
CA THR A 642 -23.39 69.58 -6.71
C THR A 642 -23.78 70.41 -5.50
N GLY A 643 -24.72 69.92 -4.69
CA GLY A 643 -25.02 70.56 -3.40
C GLY A 643 -23.81 70.51 -2.46
N GLU A 644 -23.80 71.37 -1.44
CA GLU A 644 -22.79 71.29 -0.37
C GLU A 644 -22.79 69.87 0.22
N ASN A 645 -21.64 69.20 0.22
CA ASN A 645 -21.41 67.82 0.69
C ASN A 645 -21.93 66.67 -0.20
N SER A 646 -22.24 66.89 -1.48
CA SER A 646 -22.49 65.81 -2.45
C SER A 646 -21.20 65.32 -3.11
N PHE A 647 -21.02 64.01 -3.26
CA PHE A 647 -19.90 63.43 -4.03
C PHE A 647 -20.37 62.36 -5.01
N LEU A 648 -19.59 62.17 -6.08
CA LEU A 648 -19.81 61.11 -7.05
C LEU A 648 -19.58 59.74 -6.38
N TYR A 649 -20.65 58.96 -6.24
CA TYR A 649 -20.63 57.63 -5.59
C TYR A 649 -20.36 56.52 -6.60
N ALA A 650 -21.03 56.54 -7.76
CA ALA A 650 -20.83 55.55 -8.81
C ALA A 650 -21.14 56.14 -10.20
N MET A 651 -20.61 55.50 -11.25
CA MET A 651 -20.88 55.84 -12.64
C MET A 651 -21.17 54.56 -13.41
N SER A 652 -22.13 54.59 -14.34
CA SER A 652 -22.39 53.45 -15.23
C SER A 652 -21.20 53.22 -16.16
N ALA A 653 -21.00 51.99 -16.63
CA ALA A 653 -19.84 51.66 -17.46
C ALA A 653 -19.86 52.32 -18.84
N ASP A 654 -21.04 52.71 -19.33
CA ASP A 654 -21.20 53.52 -20.54
C ASP A 654 -21.02 55.03 -20.28
N GLU A 655 -20.82 55.42 -19.02
CA GLU A 655 -20.65 56.78 -18.51
C GLU A 655 -21.85 57.69 -18.84
N ARG A 656 -23.04 57.12 -19.08
CA ARG A 656 -24.29 57.86 -19.36
C ARG A 656 -25.12 58.12 -18.10
N ARG A 657 -24.73 57.53 -16.97
CA ARG A 657 -25.39 57.74 -15.69
C ARG A 657 -24.35 57.97 -14.61
N ALA A 658 -24.54 59.01 -13.83
CA ALA A 658 -23.71 59.31 -12.66
C ALA A 658 -24.59 59.40 -11.42
N LEU A 659 -24.21 58.67 -10.38
CA LEU A 659 -24.90 58.60 -9.11
C LEU A 659 -24.10 59.35 -8.06
N TYR A 660 -24.75 60.34 -7.45
CA TYR A 660 -24.19 61.13 -6.38
C TYR A 660 -24.87 60.81 -5.07
N TRP A 661 -24.10 60.87 -3.99
CA TRP A 661 -24.62 60.73 -2.63
C TRP A 661 -24.36 62.01 -1.84
N GLY A 662 -25.43 62.57 -1.27
CA GLY A 662 -25.41 63.83 -0.53
C GLY A 662 -25.63 63.69 0.97
N GLY A 663 -25.32 62.53 1.56
CA GLY A 663 -25.54 62.25 2.99
C GLY A 663 -26.90 61.62 3.28
N ASP A 664 -27.98 62.28 2.86
CA ASP A 664 -29.36 61.89 3.18
C ASP A 664 -30.16 61.37 1.97
N ARG A 665 -29.66 61.56 0.75
CA ARG A 665 -30.32 61.14 -0.49
C ARG A 665 -29.32 60.84 -1.60
N SER A 666 -29.75 59.95 -2.49
CA SER A 666 -29.04 59.64 -3.74
C SER A 666 -29.63 60.47 -4.89
N ILE A 667 -28.77 60.96 -5.78
CA ILE A 667 -29.16 61.74 -6.97
C ILE A 667 -28.58 61.07 -8.20
N LEU A 668 -29.43 60.71 -9.15
CA LEU A 668 -29.00 60.13 -10.42
C LEU A 668 -29.01 61.20 -11.52
N TRP A 669 -27.97 61.26 -12.33
CA TRP A 669 -27.86 62.16 -13.48
C TRP A 669 -27.84 61.37 -14.78
N ASP A 670 -28.64 61.82 -15.75
CA ASP A 670 -28.57 61.44 -17.16
C ASP A 670 -27.51 62.29 -17.87
N LEU A 671 -26.46 61.61 -18.32
CA LEU A 671 -25.31 62.18 -19.04
C LEU A 671 -25.24 61.66 -20.49
N ALA A 672 -26.34 61.16 -21.06
CA ALA A 672 -26.36 60.70 -22.45
C ALA A 672 -25.91 61.83 -23.40
N ASP A 673 -26.37 63.05 -23.12
CA ASP A 673 -25.90 64.31 -23.70
C ASP A 673 -25.15 65.11 -22.61
N PRO A 674 -23.81 65.14 -22.60
CA PRO A 674 -23.03 65.82 -21.58
C PRO A 674 -23.18 67.35 -21.63
N ASP A 675 -23.67 67.93 -22.73
CA ASP A 675 -23.92 69.36 -22.82
C ASP A 675 -25.21 69.77 -22.07
N ARG A 676 -26.10 68.81 -21.78
CA ARG A 676 -27.40 69.02 -21.15
C ARG A 676 -27.72 67.92 -20.12
N PRO A 677 -26.95 67.85 -19.01
CA PRO A 677 -27.18 66.84 -17.98
C PRO A 677 -28.58 66.99 -17.37
N ARG A 678 -29.29 65.87 -17.16
CA ARG A 678 -30.64 65.89 -16.56
C ARG A 678 -30.67 65.13 -15.26
N ARG A 679 -31.24 65.74 -14.22
CA ARG A 679 -31.44 65.08 -12.94
C ARG A 679 -32.62 64.12 -13.01
N ILE A 680 -32.43 62.91 -12.49
CA ILE A 680 -33.45 61.89 -12.27
C ILE A 680 -33.60 61.71 -10.76
N GLU A 681 -34.82 61.85 -10.25
CA GLU A 681 -35.10 61.64 -8.83
C GLU A 681 -35.07 60.15 -8.47
N VAL A 682 -34.20 59.79 -7.52
CA VAL A 682 -34.16 58.43 -6.97
C VAL A 682 -35.27 58.30 -5.92
N PRO A 683 -36.04 57.19 -5.90
CA PRO A 683 -37.06 56.97 -4.88
C PRO A 683 -36.52 57.12 -3.46
N GLY A 684 -37.22 57.82 -2.58
CA GLY A 684 -36.75 58.12 -1.22
C GLY A 684 -36.48 56.89 -0.35
N GLN A 685 -37.10 55.75 -0.68
CA GLN A 685 -36.84 54.45 -0.03
C GLN A 685 -35.42 53.92 -0.33
N LEU A 686 -34.83 54.31 -1.46
CA LEU A 686 -33.44 54.02 -1.84
C LEU A 686 -32.52 55.17 -1.39
N ARG A 687 -32.47 55.40 -0.08
CA ARG A 687 -31.73 56.52 0.51
C ARG A 687 -30.24 56.46 0.16
N MET A 688 -29.63 55.30 0.38
CA MET A 688 -28.28 54.97 -0.05
C MET A 688 -28.35 53.80 -1.03
N VAL A 689 -27.97 54.07 -2.28
CA VAL A 689 -27.84 53.06 -3.31
C VAL A 689 -26.54 52.29 -3.06
N ASN A 690 -26.59 50.95 -3.06
CA ASN A 690 -25.39 50.13 -2.91
C ASN A 690 -24.68 49.96 -4.24
N ASP A 691 -25.42 49.77 -5.33
CA ASP A 691 -24.85 49.52 -6.65
C ASP A 691 -25.69 50.11 -7.79
N LEU A 692 -25.01 50.44 -8.88
CA LEU A 692 -25.56 50.96 -10.13
C LEU A 692 -25.20 49.98 -11.24
N GLY A 693 -26.22 49.43 -11.92
CA GLY A 693 -26.02 48.50 -13.03
C GLY A 693 -25.16 49.09 -14.15
N ARG A 694 -24.57 48.20 -14.96
CA ARG A 694 -23.57 48.56 -15.99
C ARG A 694 -24.06 49.61 -16.99
N ASP A 695 -25.34 49.55 -17.38
CA ASP A 695 -26.01 50.49 -18.28
C ASP A 695 -26.71 51.65 -17.53
N GLY A 696 -26.64 51.65 -16.21
CA GLY A 696 -27.31 52.59 -15.32
C GLY A 696 -28.84 52.54 -15.37
N SER A 697 -29.43 51.46 -15.89
CA SER A 697 -30.89 51.29 -15.95
C SER A 697 -31.47 50.66 -14.68
N LEU A 698 -30.64 50.00 -13.87
CA LEU A 698 -31.01 49.33 -12.64
C LEU A 698 -30.19 49.84 -11.47
N LEU A 699 -30.84 50.16 -10.35
CA LEU A 699 -30.19 50.53 -9.09
C LEU A 699 -30.65 49.59 -7.98
N THR A 700 -29.74 49.24 -7.08
CA THR A 700 -30.07 48.42 -5.91
C THR A 700 -29.67 49.07 -4.62
N GLY A 701 -30.41 48.78 -3.57
CA GLY A 701 -30.09 49.24 -2.23
C GLY A 701 -30.75 48.36 -1.18
N VAL A 702 -30.51 48.72 0.07
CA VAL A 702 -31.07 48.04 1.23
C VAL A 702 -31.95 49.01 1.99
N SER A 703 -33.18 48.60 2.29
CA SER A 703 -34.09 49.38 3.12
C SER A 703 -33.66 49.39 4.59
N ASP A 704 -34.21 50.31 5.38
CA ASP A 704 -33.91 50.43 6.82
C ASP A 704 -34.22 49.14 7.59
N ASP A 705 -35.25 48.39 7.17
CA ASP A 705 -35.64 47.09 7.73
C ASP A 705 -34.94 45.89 7.07
N LYS A 706 -33.80 46.14 6.39
CA LYS A 706 -32.89 45.12 5.86
C LYS A 706 -33.51 44.23 4.76
N ALA A 707 -34.32 44.80 3.87
CA ALA A 707 -34.74 44.14 2.64
C ALA A 707 -34.01 44.69 1.41
N ALA A 708 -33.88 43.86 0.38
CA ALA A 708 -33.32 44.31 -0.90
C ALA A 708 -34.37 45.10 -1.70
N LEU A 709 -33.96 46.26 -2.19
CA LEU A 709 -34.72 47.12 -3.08
C LEU A 709 -34.06 47.16 -4.45
N VAL A 710 -34.87 47.08 -5.49
CA VAL A 710 -34.45 47.09 -6.89
C VAL A 710 -35.29 48.14 -7.62
N TRP A 711 -34.64 49.10 -8.26
CA TRP A 711 -35.32 50.16 -8.99
C TRP A 711 -34.90 50.18 -10.46
N GLN A 712 -35.90 50.05 -11.33
CA GLN A 712 -35.73 50.19 -12.77
C GLN A 712 -35.98 51.65 -13.18
N VAL A 713 -34.98 52.29 -13.79
CA VAL A 713 -35.01 53.71 -14.11
C VAL A 713 -35.99 54.03 -15.25
N SER A 714 -36.12 53.13 -16.22
CA SER A 714 -36.87 53.37 -17.46
C SER A 714 -38.37 53.52 -17.26
N ASP A 715 -38.95 52.74 -16.34
CA ASP A 715 -40.39 52.74 -16.02
C ASP A 715 -40.68 53.24 -14.60
N GLY A 716 -39.64 53.53 -13.82
CA GLY A 716 -39.73 54.00 -12.44
C GLY A 716 -40.13 52.90 -11.43
N ALA A 717 -40.19 51.63 -11.84
CA ALA A 717 -40.66 50.55 -10.99
C ALA A 717 -39.69 50.27 -9.83
N LEU A 718 -40.11 50.56 -8.61
CA LEU A 718 -39.40 50.17 -7.38
C LEU A 718 -40.00 48.86 -6.84
N ARG A 719 -39.16 47.83 -6.76
CA ARG A 719 -39.52 46.50 -6.24
C ARG A 719 -38.78 46.22 -4.95
N ARG A 720 -39.47 45.56 -4.04
CA ARG A 720 -38.92 45.03 -2.79
C ARG A 720 -38.87 43.52 -2.89
N LEU A 721 -37.69 42.93 -2.76
CA LEU A 721 -37.53 41.49 -2.84
C LEU A 721 -37.84 40.83 -1.48
N PRO A 722 -38.36 39.59 -1.47
CA PRO A 722 -38.73 38.87 -0.25
C PRO A 722 -37.50 38.26 0.47
N ALA A 723 -36.44 39.06 0.64
CA ALA A 723 -35.22 38.70 1.37
C ALA A 723 -35.09 39.59 2.61
N THR A 724 -34.77 39.00 3.77
CA THR A 724 -34.65 39.70 5.06
C THR A 724 -33.24 39.57 5.65
N GLY A 725 -32.78 40.59 6.37
CA GLY A 725 -31.42 40.60 6.92
C GLY A 725 -30.36 40.88 5.84
N VAL A 726 -30.74 41.55 4.75
CA VAL A 726 -29.83 41.97 3.69
C VAL A 726 -28.89 43.05 4.20
N THR A 727 -27.61 42.95 3.82
CA THR A 727 -26.51 43.81 4.27
C THR A 727 -25.81 44.52 3.12
N GLY A 728 -25.88 43.98 1.91
CA GLY A 728 -25.36 44.60 0.70
C GLY A 728 -25.96 43.96 -0.55
N THR A 729 -25.95 44.69 -1.66
CA THR A 729 -26.47 44.25 -2.95
C THR A 729 -25.54 44.70 -4.08
N ALA A 730 -25.51 43.94 -5.17
CA ALA A 730 -24.84 44.27 -6.42
C ALA A 730 -25.69 43.79 -7.61
N VAL A 731 -25.68 44.54 -8.70
CA VAL A 731 -26.38 44.22 -9.95
C VAL A 731 -25.49 43.34 -10.80
N LEU A 732 -26.01 42.21 -11.31
CA LEU A 732 -25.26 41.37 -12.25
C LEU A 732 -24.94 42.17 -13.53
N ALA A 733 -23.75 41.96 -14.10
CA ALA A 733 -23.28 42.77 -15.23
C ALA A 733 -24.14 42.66 -16.51
N ASP A 734 -24.93 41.59 -16.63
CA ASP A 734 -25.90 41.36 -17.71
C ASP A 734 -27.29 41.97 -17.44
N GLY A 735 -27.50 42.52 -16.23
CA GLY A 735 -28.78 43.08 -15.78
C GLY A 735 -29.87 42.06 -15.49
N SER A 736 -29.59 40.75 -15.54
CA SER A 736 -30.61 39.71 -15.40
C SER A 736 -31.12 39.51 -13.96
N GLY A 737 -30.34 39.97 -12.99
CA GLY A 737 -30.60 39.75 -11.58
C GLY A 737 -29.65 40.52 -10.68
N ILE A 738 -29.66 40.16 -9.40
CA ILE A 738 -28.82 40.77 -8.37
C ILE A 738 -28.13 39.70 -7.53
N VAL A 739 -26.99 40.08 -6.95
CA VAL A 739 -26.34 39.34 -5.88
C VAL A 739 -26.57 40.12 -4.60
N LEU A 740 -26.98 39.44 -3.53
CA LEU A 740 -27.16 40.06 -2.23
C LEU A 740 -26.40 39.30 -1.14
N CYS A 741 -25.85 40.04 -0.18
CA CYS A 741 -25.31 39.48 1.04
C CYS A 741 -26.36 39.59 2.16
N ARG A 742 -26.68 38.46 2.79
CA ARG A 742 -27.73 38.34 3.80
C ARG A 742 -27.20 37.65 5.05
N ARG A 743 -27.58 38.12 6.23
CA ARG A 743 -27.27 37.48 7.50
C ARG A 743 -28.38 36.51 7.92
N ASP A 744 -28.01 35.29 8.25
CA ASP A 744 -28.87 34.32 8.93
C ASP A 744 -28.28 33.94 10.31
N GLU A 745 -28.90 33.00 11.01
CA GLU A 745 -28.42 32.51 12.32
C GLU A 745 -27.03 31.85 12.24
N SER A 746 -26.67 31.33 11.08
CA SER A 746 -25.45 30.55 10.83
C SER A 746 -24.31 31.37 10.20
N GLY A 747 -24.52 32.67 9.94
CA GLY A 747 -23.50 33.57 9.39
C GLY A 747 -24.01 34.42 8.24
N PHE A 748 -23.13 34.71 7.28
CA PHE A 748 -23.44 35.53 6.10
C PHE A 748 -23.50 34.66 4.85
N LEU A 749 -24.51 34.92 4.03
CA LEU A 749 -24.81 34.23 2.79
C LEU A 749 -24.71 35.21 1.64
N LEU A 750 -23.98 34.81 0.60
CA LEU A 750 -24.01 35.45 -0.69
C LEU A 750 -24.99 34.67 -1.58
N GLU A 751 -26.05 35.31 -2.03
CA GLU A 751 -27.13 34.66 -2.80
C GLU A 751 -27.38 35.42 -4.10
N GLN A 752 -27.66 34.69 -5.18
CA GLN A 752 -28.13 35.25 -6.45
C GLN A 752 -29.65 35.18 -6.52
N TRP A 753 -30.25 36.28 -6.95
CA TRP A 753 -31.69 36.46 -7.05
C TRP A 753 -32.07 37.05 -8.40
N THR A 754 -33.24 36.65 -8.88
CA THR A 754 -33.89 37.28 -10.04
C THR A 754 -34.57 38.59 -9.64
N LEU A 755 -34.80 39.46 -10.62
CA LEU A 755 -35.47 40.76 -10.40
C LEU A 755 -36.96 40.65 -9.99
N ASP A 756 -37.56 39.47 -10.15
CA ASP A 756 -38.94 39.17 -9.70
C ASP A 756 -39.01 38.67 -8.24
N GLY A 757 -37.86 38.50 -7.59
CA GLY A 757 -37.78 38.12 -6.17
C GLY A 757 -37.69 36.63 -5.91
N SER A 758 -37.29 35.82 -6.90
CA SER A 758 -36.95 34.40 -6.69
C SER A 758 -35.46 34.24 -6.37
N ARG A 759 -35.13 33.43 -5.38
CA ARG A 759 -33.75 33.04 -5.12
C ARG A 759 -33.31 31.99 -6.13
N VAL A 760 -32.23 32.26 -6.86
CA VAL A 760 -31.62 31.32 -7.81
C VAL A 760 -30.75 30.32 -7.06
N ALA A 761 -29.74 30.80 -6.33
CA ALA A 761 -28.77 29.96 -5.65
C ALA A 761 -28.09 30.67 -4.49
N THR A 762 -27.53 29.89 -3.56
CA THR A 762 -26.55 30.38 -2.58
C THR A 762 -25.16 30.18 -3.15
N LEU A 763 -24.46 31.27 -3.44
CA LEU A 763 -23.15 31.27 -4.08
C LEU A 763 -22.01 30.98 -3.10
N LEU A 764 -22.13 31.49 -1.88
CA LEU A 764 -21.09 31.37 -0.85
C LEU A 764 -21.68 31.56 0.56
N ARG A 765 -21.12 30.88 1.55
CA ARG A 765 -21.34 31.15 2.98
C ARG A 765 -20.02 31.58 3.64
N ALA A 766 -20.06 32.65 4.42
CA ALA A 766 -18.89 33.19 5.13
C ALA A 766 -19.22 33.55 6.59
N PRO A 767 -18.23 33.52 7.50
CA PRO A 767 -18.43 33.86 8.91
C PRO A 767 -18.56 35.38 9.15
N SER A 768 -18.10 36.21 8.22
CA SER A 768 -18.14 37.68 8.30
C SER A 768 -18.99 38.30 7.19
N SER A 769 -19.43 39.53 7.41
CA SER A 769 -20.17 40.32 6.43
C SER A 769 -19.36 40.46 5.13
N MET A 770 -20.06 40.48 4.00
CA MET A 770 -19.48 40.60 2.67
C MET A 770 -20.15 41.72 1.89
N THR A 771 -19.34 42.56 1.26
CA THR A 771 -19.78 43.52 0.24
C THR A 771 -19.58 42.87 -1.14
N PRO A 772 -20.65 42.58 -1.89
CA PRO A 772 -20.53 42.02 -3.22
C PRO A 772 -20.20 43.09 -4.26
N PHE A 773 -19.38 42.72 -5.25
CA PHE A 773 -19.15 43.47 -6.48
C PHE A 773 -19.29 42.51 -7.65
N ALA A 774 -20.15 42.83 -8.61
CA ALA A 774 -20.37 41.99 -9.78
C ALA A 774 -19.55 42.47 -10.99
N GLY A 775 -18.92 41.53 -11.68
CA GLY A 775 -18.12 41.74 -12.87
C GLY A 775 -18.72 41.09 -14.11
N PRO A 776 -18.09 41.25 -15.29
CA PRO A 776 -18.56 40.67 -16.53
C PRO A 776 -18.54 39.13 -16.47
N GLY A 777 -19.42 38.49 -17.24
CA GLY A 777 -19.41 37.03 -17.41
C GLY A 777 -19.64 36.22 -16.13
N GLY A 778 -20.41 36.75 -15.16
CA GLY A 778 -20.70 36.04 -13.91
C GLY A 778 -19.59 36.10 -12.85
N LEU A 779 -18.57 36.94 -13.04
CA LEU A 779 -17.53 37.16 -12.03
C LEU A 779 -18.10 37.91 -10.82
N ILE A 780 -17.69 37.53 -9.61
CA ILE A 780 -18.09 38.20 -8.38
C ILE A 780 -16.88 38.35 -7.46
N ALA A 781 -16.64 39.55 -6.94
CA ALA A 781 -15.73 39.79 -5.85
C ALA A 781 -16.52 40.01 -4.56
N ALA A 782 -16.36 39.13 -3.59
CA ALA A 782 -16.95 39.25 -2.26
C ALA A 782 -15.90 39.75 -1.27
N VAL A 783 -16.04 41.00 -0.85
CA VAL A 783 -15.10 41.69 0.05
C VAL A 783 -15.59 41.55 1.48
N GLN A 784 -14.80 40.91 2.35
CA GLN A 784 -15.11 40.75 3.76
C GLN A 784 -14.52 41.89 4.61
N GLU A 785 -15.19 42.21 5.72
CA GLU A 785 -14.75 43.25 6.68
C GLU A 785 -13.37 42.97 7.30
N ASN A 786 -12.93 41.71 7.33
CA ASN A 786 -11.61 41.30 7.80
C ASN A 786 -10.47 41.57 6.78
N GLY A 787 -10.79 42.16 5.61
CA GLY A 787 -9.83 42.43 4.55
C GLY A 787 -9.53 41.25 3.63
N GLN A 788 -10.34 40.18 3.68
CA GLN A 788 -10.29 39.10 2.71
C GLN A 788 -11.19 39.41 1.51
N VAL A 789 -10.68 39.21 0.30
CA VAL A 789 -11.46 39.28 -0.95
C VAL A 789 -11.53 37.90 -1.58
N LEU A 790 -12.75 37.41 -1.81
CA LEU A 790 -13.00 36.16 -2.51
C LEU A 790 -13.43 36.47 -3.94
N LEU A 791 -12.58 36.10 -4.90
CA LEU A 791 -12.89 36.22 -6.31
C LEU A 791 -13.55 34.92 -6.79
N LEU A 792 -14.76 35.03 -7.31
CA LEU A 792 -15.63 33.92 -7.67
C LEU A 792 -15.98 33.98 -9.16
N ASP A 793 -16.10 32.81 -9.76
CA ASP A 793 -16.72 32.55 -11.04
C ASP A 793 -18.11 31.97 -10.78
N ALA A 794 -19.14 32.77 -11.00
CA ALA A 794 -20.54 32.40 -10.88
C ALA A 794 -21.26 32.46 -12.24
N SER A 795 -20.52 32.18 -13.33
CA SER A 795 -21.10 32.00 -14.67
C SER A 795 -22.22 30.94 -14.66
N ASP A 796 -22.03 29.88 -13.87
CA ASP A 796 -23.07 28.95 -13.45
C ASP A 796 -23.36 29.13 -11.95
N PRO A 797 -24.52 29.68 -11.56
CA PRO A 797 -24.85 29.96 -10.16
C PRO A 797 -25.00 28.70 -9.30
N LEU A 798 -25.18 27.53 -9.91
CA LEU A 798 -25.26 26.25 -9.21
C LEU A 798 -23.89 25.56 -9.07
N ALA A 799 -22.87 26.05 -9.77
CA ALA A 799 -21.52 25.49 -9.80
C ALA A 799 -20.43 26.57 -9.60
N VAL A 800 -20.62 27.42 -8.58
CA VAL A 800 -19.71 28.53 -8.27
C VAL A 800 -18.31 28.02 -7.95
N ARG A 801 -17.30 28.63 -8.58
CA ARG A 801 -15.88 28.32 -8.34
C ARG A 801 -15.19 29.52 -7.70
N THR A 802 -14.43 29.28 -6.62
CA THR A 802 -13.49 30.29 -6.11
C THR A 802 -12.24 30.33 -7.00
N ILE A 803 -12.01 31.46 -7.67
CA ILE A 803 -10.82 31.72 -8.48
C ILE A 803 -9.62 32.01 -7.58
N ALA A 804 -9.80 32.95 -6.63
CA ALA A 804 -8.72 33.38 -5.75
C ALA A 804 -9.24 33.80 -4.37
N ARG A 805 -8.40 33.61 -3.35
CA ARG A 805 -8.59 34.16 -2.00
C ARG A 805 -7.46 35.13 -1.73
N ILE A 806 -7.80 36.40 -1.60
CA ILE A 806 -6.83 37.50 -1.52
C ILE A 806 -6.89 38.07 -0.12
N GLU A 807 -5.78 37.98 0.63
CA GLU A 807 -5.73 38.36 2.05
C GLU A 807 -4.96 39.66 2.26
N GLY A 808 -5.19 40.30 3.42
CA GLY A 808 -4.49 41.52 3.80
C GLY A 808 -4.79 42.71 2.87
N VAL A 809 -6.03 42.81 2.38
CA VAL A 809 -6.52 43.99 1.66
C VAL A 809 -7.14 44.93 2.70
N SER A 810 -6.67 46.16 2.80
CA SER A 810 -7.25 47.13 3.72
C SER A 810 -8.72 47.43 3.35
N TYR A 811 -9.61 47.33 4.34
CA TYR A 811 -11.05 47.49 4.14
C TYR A 811 -11.52 48.94 4.36
N PRO A 812 -12.43 49.48 3.53
CA PRO A 812 -12.95 48.89 2.30
C PRO A 812 -12.06 49.19 1.08
N PRO A 813 -11.70 48.18 0.26
CA PRO A 813 -11.11 48.42 -1.06
C PRO A 813 -12.18 48.87 -2.07
N MET A 814 -11.76 49.64 -3.07
CA MET A 814 -12.49 49.75 -4.33
C MET A 814 -12.15 48.54 -5.21
N VAL A 815 -13.17 47.97 -5.84
CA VAL A 815 -13.04 46.82 -6.74
C VAL A 815 -13.45 47.23 -8.14
N THR A 816 -12.55 47.04 -9.11
CA THR A 816 -12.82 47.35 -10.52
C THR A 816 -12.46 46.14 -11.38
N PHE A 817 -13.43 45.65 -12.15
CA PHE A 817 -13.19 44.61 -13.15
C PHE A 817 -12.79 45.22 -14.50
N ASP A 818 -11.86 44.56 -15.18
CA ASP A 818 -11.62 44.78 -16.60
C ASP A 818 -12.93 44.50 -17.38
N PRO A 819 -13.34 45.38 -18.31
CA PRO A 819 -14.49 45.13 -19.19
C PRO A 819 -14.49 43.77 -19.89
N ALA A 820 -13.31 43.23 -20.23
CA ALA A 820 -13.17 41.91 -20.85
C ALA A 820 -13.13 40.75 -19.83
N GLY A 821 -13.16 41.04 -18.54
CA GLY A 821 -13.15 40.04 -17.45
C GLY A 821 -11.81 39.33 -17.25
N ARG A 822 -10.70 39.90 -17.73
CA ARG A 822 -9.38 39.26 -17.64
C ARG A 822 -8.67 39.57 -16.32
N THR A 823 -8.90 40.75 -15.77
CA THR A 823 -8.24 41.22 -14.54
C THR A 823 -9.23 41.92 -13.61
N VAL A 824 -8.87 41.96 -12.32
CA VAL A 824 -9.55 42.74 -11.30
C VAL A 824 -8.54 43.57 -10.51
N ALA A 825 -8.85 44.86 -10.34
CA ALA A 825 -8.06 45.77 -9.53
C ALA A 825 -8.72 45.93 -8.14
N LEU A 826 -7.91 45.80 -7.10
CA LEU A 826 -8.25 46.07 -5.71
C LEU A 826 -7.42 47.25 -5.24
N THR A 827 -8.07 48.40 -5.08
CA THR A 827 -7.42 49.65 -4.65
C THR A 827 -7.84 49.98 -3.25
N ALA A 828 -6.92 49.85 -2.31
CA ALA A 828 -7.08 50.21 -0.91
C ALA A 828 -6.19 51.41 -0.55
N SER A 829 -6.34 51.94 0.67
CA SER A 829 -5.62 53.13 1.13
C SER A 829 -4.10 52.97 1.25
N ASP A 830 -3.62 51.75 1.37
CA ASP A 830 -2.21 51.41 1.56
C ASP A 830 -1.61 50.61 0.40
N ARG A 831 -2.45 50.02 -0.47
CA ARG A 831 -1.99 49.11 -1.51
C ARG A 831 -2.96 49.04 -2.68
N VAL A 832 -2.37 48.95 -3.87
CA VAL A 832 -3.07 48.59 -5.11
C VAL A 832 -2.66 47.17 -5.50
N ARG A 833 -3.62 46.34 -5.91
CA ARG A 833 -3.37 45.00 -6.45
C ARG A 833 -4.12 44.80 -7.77
N LEU A 834 -3.42 44.32 -8.78
CA LEU A 834 -4.03 43.84 -10.02
C LEU A 834 -3.91 42.31 -10.04
N VAL A 835 -5.03 41.62 -10.20
CA VAL A 835 -5.12 40.16 -10.13
C VAL A 835 -5.67 39.62 -11.43
N SER A 836 -5.05 38.56 -11.96
CA SER A 836 -5.57 37.83 -13.11
C SER A 836 -6.79 37.02 -12.70
N VAL A 837 -7.89 37.17 -13.43
CA VAL A 837 -9.10 36.37 -13.23
C VAL A 837 -8.89 34.94 -13.74
N ALA A 838 -8.06 34.74 -14.77
CA ALA A 838 -7.83 33.42 -15.33
C ALA A 838 -7.02 32.51 -14.39
N SER A 839 -5.96 33.03 -13.78
CA SER A 839 -5.06 32.26 -12.90
C SER A 839 -5.26 32.50 -11.41
N GLY A 840 -5.90 33.61 -11.02
CA GLY A 840 -5.97 34.06 -9.63
C GLY A 840 -4.65 34.68 -9.11
N GLU A 841 -3.63 34.79 -9.95
CA GLU A 841 -2.33 35.33 -9.56
C GLU A 841 -2.35 36.86 -9.49
N THR A 842 -1.62 37.41 -8.52
CA THR A 842 -1.41 38.85 -8.40
C THR A 842 -0.36 39.28 -9.45
N LEU A 843 -0.83 39.95 -10.51
CA LEU A 843 0.00 40.50 -11.59
C LEU A 843 0.83 41.69 -11.11
N MET A 844 0.26 42.50 -10.23
CA MET A 844 0.89 43.69 -9.67
C MET A 844 0.43 43.85 -8.22
N SER A 845 1.35 44.18 -7.31
CA SER A 845 1.00 44.70 -6.00
C SER A 845 1.96 45.82 -5.62
N ILE A 846 1.42 47.02 -5.40
CA ILE A 846 2.19 48.24 -5.16
C ILE A 846 1.79 48.82 -3.81
N ASP A 847 2.77 49.09 -2.94
CA ASP A 847 2.58 49.87 -1.71
C ASP A 847 2.33 51.35 -2.03
N THR A 848 1.12 51.82 -1.70
CA THR A 848 0.64 53.16 -1.99
C THR A 848 0.38 53.96 -0.71
N ARG A 849 0.96 53.55 0.43
CA ARG A 849 0.80 54.26 1.70
C ARG A 849 1.17 55.74 1.56
N GLY A 850 0.28 56.60 2.05
CA GLY A 850 0.42 58.05 1.97
C GLY A 850 0.01 58.65 0.62
N LEU A 851 -0.40 57.82 -0.36
CA LEU A 851 -0.99 58.27 -1.62
C LEU A 851 -2.51 58.10 -1.56
N GLY A 852 -3.24 59.18 -1.84
CA GLY A 852 -4.70 59.13 -1.97
C GLY A 852 -5.10 58.71 -3.39
N LEU A 853 -4.98 57.43 -3.71
CA LEU A 853 -5.38 56.89 -5.02
C LEU A 853 -6.87 56.53 -5.04
N PHE A 854 -7.62 57.00 -6.03
CA PHE A 854 -9.04 56.69 -6.18
C PHE A 854 -9.52 56.61 -7.63
N SER A 855 -10.79 56.21 -7.80
CA SER A 855 -11.45 56.00 -9.09
C SER A 855 -10.65 55.09 -10.03
N PRO A 856 -10.39 53.81 -9.66
CA PRO A 856 -9.58 52.93 -10.49
C PRO A 856 -10.34 52.52 -11.75
N ARG A 857 -9.64 52.57 -12.89
CA ARG A 857 -10.11 52.09 -14.19
C ARG A 857 -9.03 51.28 -14.87
N ILE A 858 -9.40 50.09 -15.35
CA ILE A 858 -8.50 49.24 -16.13
C ILE A 858 -8.64 49.63 -17.60
N GLU A 859 -7.51 49.97 -18.22
CA GLU A 859 -7.38 50.34 -19.63
C GLU A 859 -6.33 49.42 -20.26
N ASP A 860 -6.79 48.44 -21.05
CA ASP A 860 -5.97 47.35 -21.57
C ASP A 860 -5.24 46.60 -20.44
N ASP A 861 -3.92 46.79 -20.32
CA ASP A 861 -3.04 46.18 -19.30
C ASP A 861 -2.55 47.17 -18.23
N ARG A 862 -3.06 48.42 -18.24
CA ARG A 862 -2.69 49.48 -17.31
C ARG A 862 -3.85 49.81 -16.39
N LEU A 863 -3.52 50.21 -15.16
CA LEU A 863 -4.47 50.70 -14.19
C LEU A 863 -4.36 52.23 -14.12
N ALA A 864 -5.38 52.90 -14.66
CA ALA A 864 -5.56 54.33 -14.49
C ALA A 864 -6.17 54.61 -13.11
N VAL A 865 -5.58 55.53 -12.36
CA VAL A 865 -6.05 55.98 -11.04
C VAL A 865 -5.84 57.48 -10.92
N LEU A 866 -6.67 58.12 -10.10
CA LEU A 866 -6.45 59.52 -9.73
C LEU A 866 -5.62 59.60 -8.46
N GLN A 867 -4.56 60.40 -8.48
CA GLN A 867 -3.81 60.77 -7.28
C GLN A 867 -4.30 62.13 -6.79
N GLY A 868 -4.91 62.13 -5.59
CA GLY A 868 -5.65 63.29 -5.13
C GLY A 868 -6.65 63.74 -6.20
N ARG A 869 -7.08 65.00 -6.18
CA ARG A 869 -7.92 65.53 -7.27
C ARG A 869 -7.07 66.04 -8.44
N GLY A 870 -5.74 65.94 -8.41
CA GLY A 870 -4.89 66.70 -9.34
C GLY A 870 -4.51 65.96 -10.61
N GLU A 871 -4.22 64.66 -10.49
CA GLU A 871 -3.38 63.97 -11.46
C GLU A 871 -3.95 62.61 -11.87
N LEU A 872 -3.88 62.30 -13.17
CA LEU A 872 -4.20 60.98 -13.71
C LEU A 872 -2.92 60.16 -13.84
N TRP A 873 -2.82 59.07 -13.10
CA TRP A 873 -1.66 58.18 -13.07
C TRP A 873 -2.01 56.86 -13.78
N HIS A 874 -1.10 56.37 -14.62
CA HIS A 874 -1.23 55.07 -15.29
C HIS A 874 -0.18 54.09 -14.77
N LEU A 875 -0.60 53.18 -13.89
CA LEU A 875 0.25 52.14 -13.31
C LEU A 875 0.33 50.94 -14.29
N ASP A 876 1.54 50.56 -14.71
CA ASP A 876 1.77 49.43 -15.62
C ASP A 876 2.38 48.23 -14.86
N SER A 877 1.86 47.03 -15.10
CA SER A 877 2.31 45.79 -14.47
C SER A 877 3.57 45.20 -15.12
N ASP A 878 3.86 45.55 -16.37
CA ASP A 878 5.06 45.13 -17.09
C ASP A 878 6.24 46.07 -16.73
N LEU A 879 7.00 45.68 -15.70
CA LEU A 879 8.19 46.40 -15.26
C LEU A 879 9.22 46.59 -16.40
N ALA A 880 9.33 45.64 -17.33
CA ALA A 880 10.27 45.76 -18.43
C ALA A 880 9.83 46.85 -19.42
N ARG A 881 8.51 47.02 -19.62
CA ARG A 881 7.94 48.15 -20.37
C ARG A 881 8.20 49.47 -19.67
N VAL A 882 7.92 49.55 -18.36
CA VAL A 882 8.22 50.75 -17.55
C VAL A 882 9.69 51.15 -17.71
N ILE A 883 10.64 50.22 -17.56
CA ILE A 883 12.07 50.52 -17.72
C ILE A 883 12.39 51.01 -19.15
N ARG A 884 11.79 50.41 -20.20
CA ARG A 884 12.01 50.86 -21.58
C ARG A 884 11.47 52.28 -21.79
N GLU A 885 10.30 52.60 -21.27
CA GLU A 885 9.66 53.91 -21.39
C GLU A 885 10.47 54.98 -20.64
N VAL A 886 10.83 54.72 -19.38
CA VAL A 886 11.73 55.58 -18.57
C VAL A 886 13.03 55.88 -19.33
N CYS A 887 13.63 54.85 -19.94
CA CYS A 887 14.90 54.98 -20.67
C CYS A 887 14.77 55.64 -22.04
N ALA A 888 13.61 55.57 -22.69
CA ALA A 888 13.35 56.18 -23.98
C ALA A 888 12.91 57.64 -23.86
N ALA A 889 12.26 58.00 -22.76
CA ALA A 889 11.66 59.31 -22.58
C ALA A 889 12.72 60.42 -22.51
N ARG A 890 13.72 60.29 -21.62
CA ARG A 890 14.63 61.39 -21.25
C ARG A 890 16.00 60.92 -20.76
N PRO A 891 17.05 61.77 -20.84
CA PRO A 891 18.32 61.51 -20.16
C PRO A 891 18.13 61.43 -18.64
N LEU A 892 18.54 60.33 -18.03
CA LEU A 892 18.44 60.10 -16.60
C LEU A 892 19.68 60.61 -15.89
N ALA A 893 19.50 61.51 -14.92
CA ALA A 893 20.57 62.02 -14.06
C ALA A 893 20.26 61.72 -12.60
N VAL A 894 21.22 61.14 -11.89
CA VAL A 894 21.10 60.80 -10.47
C VAL A 894 22.36 61.25 -9.75
N ASP A 895 22.19 61.96 -8.64
CA ASP A 895 23.29 62.33 -7.74
C ASP A 895 23.75 61.08 -6.96
N TRP A 896 24.63 60.30 -7.59
CA TRP A 896 25.10 59.02 -7.07
C TRP A 896 25.79 59.13 -5.72
N ASP A 897 26.59 60.18 -5.50
CA ASP A 897 27.32 60.38 -4.25
C ASP A 897 26.38 60.68 -3.08
N ARG A 898 25.30 61.43 -3.35
CA ARG A 898 24.27 61.74 -2.35
C ARG A 898 23.45 60.52 -1.96
N TYR A 899 22.96 59.75 -2.94
CA TYR A 899 21.96 58.70 -2.68
C TYR A 899 22.55 57.31 -2.49
N PHE A 900 23.70 57.02 -3.09
CA PHE A 900 24.34 55.71 -3.04
C PHE A 900 25.83 55.82 -2.66
N PRO A 901 26.16 56.45 -1.52
CA PRO A 901 27.55 56.71 -1.12
C PRO A 901 28.38 55.43 -1.08
N GLY A 902 29.55 55.49 -1.70
CA GLY A 902 30.51 54.39 -1.81
C GLY A 902 30.06 53.22 -2.69
N THR A 903 29.10 53.46 -3.58
CA THR A 903 28.84 52.62 -4.76
C THR A 903 29.24 53.39 -6.01
N GLY A 904 29.74 52.69 -7.04
CA GLY A 904 30.05 53.32 -8.33
C GLY A 904 28.79 53.52 -9.18
N PRO A 905 28.73 54.55 -10.05
CA PRO A 905 27.61 54.77 -10.96
C PRO A 905 27.31 53.52 -11.78
N ARG A 906 26.04 53.12 -11.84
CA ARG A 906 25.59 51.99 -12.67
C ARG A 906 24.91 52.49 -13.94
N ARG A 907 25.05 51.71 -15.01
CA ARG A 907 24.28 51.92 -16.23
C ARG A 907 22.79 51.68 -15.93
N LEU A 908 21.98 52.73 -16.06
CA LEU A 908 20.55 52.68 -15.73
C LEU A 908 19.71 52.03 -16.82
N CYS A 909 20.08 52.26 -18.08
CA CYS A 909 19.34 51.80 -19.25
C CYS A 909 20.08 50.69 -20.01
N PRO A 910 19.37 49.69 -20.55
CA PRO A 910 19.95 48.57 -21.29
C PRO A 910 20.94 48.97 -22.39
#